data_AF-A0A9X2CK36-F1
#
_entry.id   AF-A0A9X2CK36-F1
#
_cell.length_a   1.000
_cell.length_b   1.000
_cell.length_c   1.000
_cell.angle_alpha   90.00
_cell.angle_beta   90.00
_cell.angle_gamma   90.00
#
_symmetry.space_group_name_H-M   'P 1'
#
loop_
_entity.id
_entity.type
_entity.pdbx_description
1 polymer ?
#
loop_
_entity_poly.entity_id
_entity_poly.type
_entity_poly.pdbx_seq_one_letter_code
_entity_poly.pdbx_strand_id
1 'polypeptide(L)'
;MTATQYKIGECILDTNVMSLTHKDEVVKLSAKVYELLKLFIENDEHIVSRQQAIESIWEGNQGVGEKGFTNSVWLLRKAFKDLAIEDEVLLTLPKLGYQLVLPIQTFQDTKAEQPFIASKPMKFNQLKTSFGVIIACLVLIGYLGYERLLPEKKNKNVLTIVSPTKQKITNFEGVEEHIAVSNNGQQLAMQWRSGDLPGKIYIKDLARADSSLTLISFGEYEEASPAWSKADDKLAYIRVLPNGGCEVRVRNLLQNTDRFVADGCFYLPFKRVLTWSKTDDNAVIFSKQLSDRVALFSYSLEDNSVKQLSFPQKNEIDFAPHPLNEPQKLAFIREKSTSMQMSLLILNTANELSEQDNIVDVITNKVTIVDFDYSTIGDAFYVNHIENSALTITKVTLSGEVVFSVAHSGMPSNVTFSDATNTLYISEHISKEYIGQLSYDGQQNVRKISSSSRDMYARYSTTTDDIIFLSNRSKLWGIWKNNQVTSKSLTKNMGNAGVAAMSPTSGKFVVPVHKEDNQVLYLGDIESELFEVIDLQNLSAENLSWAKDGQSIYFKGFTDQESAIYQYHLTDKSLTKLNLTQANYVVEGATPNTLYFSKFNLNGLWKLDVATNDVSLVTDKLAKYDFGAFYHEDDAVYFVSRTNQSDKVLRINSDNNIDTVMSFPANNIRKFFGISSADKQSMLLTLKVANEADIVGFTFR
;
A
#
# COMPACT_ATOMS: atom_id res chain seq x y z
N MET A 1 38.07 -28.85 7.79
CA MET A 1 38.80 -27.63 7.39
C MET A 1 39.30 -26.98 8.67
N THR A 2 40.60 -26.73 8.76
CA THR A 2 41.28 -26.10 9.90
C THR A 2 40.82 -24.64 10.03
N ALA A 3 40.23 -24.26 11.17
CA ALA A 3 39.81 -22.88 11.41
C ALA A 3 41.06 -22.01 11.60
N THR A 4 41.24 -21.02 10.72
CA THR A 4 42.32 -20.03 10.86
C THR A 4 41.80 -18.92 11.74
N GLN A 5 42.31 -18.79 12.96
CA GLN A 5 41.97 -17.67 13.85
C GLN A 5 42.99 -16.56 13.66
N TYR A 6 42.50 -15.32 13.51
CA TYR A 6 43.35 -14.13 13.43
C TYR A 6 43.26 -13.38 14.76
N LYS A 7 44.39 -12.98 15.31
CA LYS A 7 44.45 -11.99 16.38
C LYS A 7 44.83 -10.65 15.79
N ILE A 8 44.00 -9.63 16.00
CA ILE A 8 44.13 -8.28 15.46
C ILE A 8 44.21 -7.34 16.66
N GLY A 9 45.41 -6.87 16.99
CA GLY A 9 45.67 -6.22 18.27
C GLY A 9 45.40 -7.19 19.43
N GLU A 10 44.48 -6.81 20.32
CA GLU A 10 44.03 -7.65 21.44
C GLU A 10 42.78 -8.49 21.11
N CYS A 11 42.16 -8.28 19.95
CA CYS A 11 40.94 -8.97 19.55
C CYS A 11 41.22 -10.28 18.81
N ILE A 12 40.40 -11.30 19.03
CA ILE A 12 40.41 -12.56 18.28
C ILE A 12 39.24 -12.56 17.30
N LEU A 13 39.52 -12.74 16.01
CA LEU A 13 38.54 -12.90 14.95
C LEU A 13 38.22 -14.38 14.75
N ASP A 14 36.98 -14.76 15.02
CA ASP A 14 36.43 -16.06 14.64
C ASP A 14 35.83 -15.98 13.23
N THR A 15 36.44 -16.67 12.28
CA THR A 15 36.03 -16.67 10.88
C THR A 15 34.79 -17.51 10.59
N ASN A 16 34.39 -18.42 11.49
CA ASN A 16 33.21 -19.28 11.29
C ASN A 16 31.92 -18.57 11.65
N VAL A 17 31.95 -17.73 12.69
CA VAL A 17 30.77 -17.00 13.18
C VAL A 17 30.85 -15.49 12.98
N MET A 18 31.92 -15.01 12.33
CA MET A 18 32.15 -13.60 11.96
C MET A 18 32.08 -12.66 13.17
N SER A 19 32.81 -12.98 14.24
CA SER A 19 32.82 -12.18 15.47
C SER A 19 34.23 -11.82 15.92
N LEU A 20 34.36 -10.63 16.50
CA LEU A 20 35.53 -10.21 17.25
C LEU A 20 35.29 -10.43 18.74
N THR A 21 36.25 -11.01 19.42
CA THR A 21 36.21 -11.24 20.87
C THR A 21 37.39 -10.57 21.53
N HIS A 22 37.13 -9.84 22.62
CA HIS A 22 38.16 -9.31 23.50
C HIS A 22 37.72 -9.53 24.95
N LYS A 23 38.52 -10.26 25.73
CA LYS A 23 38.15 -10.74 27.08
C LYS A 23 36.85 -11.56 27.02
N ASP A 24 35.82 -11.18 27.78
CA ASP A 24 34.50 -11.83 27.82
C ASP A 24 33.46 -11.15 26.91
N GLU A 25 33.86 -10.11 26.17
CA GLU A 25 32.97 -9.38 25.27
C GLU A 25 33.12 -9.84 23.83
N VAL A 26 31.98 -10.00 23.15
CA VAL A 26 31.89 -10.49 21.77
C VAL A 26 31.07 -9.52 20.95
N VAL A 27 31.65 -9.02 19.86
CA VAL A 27 30.95 -8.20 18.86
C VAL A 27 30.84 -8.99 17.56
N LYS A 28 29.60 -9.25 17.12
CA LYS A 28 29.34 -9.88 15.84
C LYS A 28 29.42 -8.85 14.71
N LEU A 29 30.19 -9.17 13.67
CA LEU A 29 30.33 -8.34 12.47
C LEU A 29 29.27 -8.72 11.44
N SER A 30 28.78 -7.75 10.68
CA SER A 30 28.00 -8.03 9.46
C SER A 30 28.90 -8.60 8.38
N ALA A 31 28.33 -9.28 7.38
CA ALA A 31 29.12 -9.95 6.34
C ALA A 31 30.03 -8.97 5.58
N LYS A 32 29.53 -7.78 5.21
CA LYS A 32 30.30 -6.76 4.48
C LYS A 32 31.38 -6.09 5.34
N VAL A 33 31.15 -5.97 6.65
CA VAL A 33 32.13 -5.47 7.62
C VAL A 33 33.23 -6.52 7.83
N TYR A 34 32.85 -7.79 7.97
CA TYR A 34 33.77 -8.92 8.05
C TYR A 34 34.60 -9.09 6.76
N GLU A 35 33.96 -9.04 5.59
CA GLU A 35 34.64 -9.10 4.29
C GLU A 35 35.62 -7.95 4.13
N LEU A 36 35.27 -6.74 4.57
CA LEU A 36 36.20 -5.61 4.55
C LEU A 36 37.38 -5.81 5.51
N LEU A 37 37.14 -6.33 6.72
CA LEU A 37 38.23 -6.67 7.67
C LEU A 37 39.15 -7.75 7.11
N LYS A 38 38.57 -8.79 6.50
CA LYS A 38 39.32 -9.87 5.84
C LYS A 38 40.11 -9.34 4.65
N LEU A 39 39.52 -8.44 3.86
CA LEU A 39 40.21 -7.77 2.76
C LEU A 39 41.40 -6.96 3.29
N PHE A 40 41.29 -6.27 4.42
CA PHE A 40 42.46 -5.62 5.05
C PHE A 40 43.53 -6.64 5.47
N ILE A 41 43.15 -7.74 6.12
CA ILE A 41 44.10 -8.79 6.57
C ILE A 41 44.87 -9.42 5.40
N GLU A 42 44.20 -9.58 4.25
CA GLU A 42 44.75 -10.29 3.09
C GLU A 42 45.54 -9.41 2.12
N ASN A 43 45.47 -8.07 2.25
CA ASN A 43 46.20 -7.13 1.40
C ASN A 43 47.58 -6.76 1.97
N ASP A 44 48.53 -6.49 1.07
CA ASP A 44 49.87 -6.03 1.43
C ASP A 44 49.81 -4.75 2.27
N GLU A 45 50.60 -4.73 3.34
CA GLU A 45 50.63 -3.65 4.36
C GLU A 45 49.26 -3.33 5.00
N HIS A 46 48.28 -4.21 4.78
CA HIS A 46 46.87 -4.04 5.15
C HIS A 46 46.24 -2.75 4.62
N ILE A 47 46.62 -2.34 3.40
CA ILE A 47 46.07 -1.16 2.72
C ILE A 47 44.99 -1.59 1.73
N VAL A 48 43.81 -0.97 1.82
CA VAL A 48 42.70 -1.20 0.88
C VAL A 48 42.15 0.13 0.38
N SER A 49 42.09 0.26 -0.95
CA SER A 49 41.45 1.42 -1.59
C SER A 49 39.92 1.27 -1.63
N ARG A 50 39.21 2.40 -1.65
CA ARG A 50 37.74 2.41 -1.78
C ARG A 50 37.30 1.66 -3.04
N GLN A 51 37.97 1.88 -4.16
CA GLN A 51 37.63 1.26 -5.43
C GLN A 51 37.82 -0.26 -5.39
N GLN A 52 38.94 -0.73 -4.83
CA GLN A 52 39.23 -2.15 -4.66
C GLN A 52 38.22 -2.84 -3.73
N ALA A 53 37.78 -2.16 -2.67
CA ALA A 53 36.72 -2.67 -1.81
C ALA A 53 35.38 -2.74 -2.56
N ILE A 54 35.01 -1.71 -3.33
CA ILE A 54 33.79 -1.71 -4.17
C ILE A 54 33.80 -2.87 -5.18
N GLU A 55 34.93 -3.11 -5.84
CA GLU A 55 35.08 -4.20 -6.81
C GLU A 55 35.01 -5.58 -6.15
N SER A 56 35.74 -5.79 -5.05
CA SER A 56 35.82 -7.11 -4.39
C SER A 56 34.59 -7.46 -3.56
N ILE A 57 33.96 -6.47 -2.92
CA ILE A 57 32.89 -6.69 -1.94
C ILE A 57 31.50 -6.40 -2.54
N TRP A 58 31.40 -5.44 -3.45
CA TRP A 58 30.13 -5.04 -4.07
C TRP A 58 30.09 -5.33 -5.58
N GLU A 59 30.98 -6.19 -6.08
CA GLU A 59 31.03 -6.65 -7.49
C GLU A 59 31.03 -5.50 -8.51
N GLY A 60 31.63 -4.36 -8.13
CA GLY A 60 31.72 -3.16 -8.98
C GLY A 60 30.48 -2.26 -8.98
N ASN A 61 29.45 -2.54 -8.17
CA ASN A 61 28.25 -1.69 -8.05
C ASN A 61 28.58 -0.37 -7.33
N GLN A 62 28.82 0.69 -8.10
CA GLN A 62 29.20 2.01 -7.58
C GLN A 62 28.09 2.66 -6.74
N GLY A 63 26.81 2.57 -7.15
CA GLY A 63 25.71 3.26 -6.49
C GLY A 63 25.45 2.78 -5.05
N VAL A 64 25.54 1.46 -4.82
CA VAL A 64 25.44 0.87 -3.47
C VAL A 64 26.79 0.87 -2.76
N GLY A 65 27.87 0.62 -3.50
CA GLY A 65 29.23 0.41 -2.99
C GLY A 65 29.83 1.65 -2.30
N GLU A 66 29.58 2.87 -2.79
CA GLU A 66 30.15 4.08 -2.17
C GLU A 66 29.63 4.32 -0.74
N LYS A 67 28.31 4.21 -0.56
CA LYS A 67 27.67 4.32 0.76
C LYS A 67 27.99 3.11 1.62
N GLY A 68 28.01 1.91 1.04
CA GLY A 68 28.35 0.65 1.70
C GLY A 68 29.76 0.67 2.30
N PHE A 69 30.76 1.10 1.53
CA PHE A 69 32.15 1.19 2.00
C PHE A 69 32.30 2.16 3.18
N THR A 70 31.71 3.36 3.07
CA THR A 70 31.78 4.37 4.13
C THR A 70 31.14 3.86 5.42
N ASN A 71 30.00 3.18 5.32
CA ASN A 71 29.33 2.58 6.47
C ASN A 71 30.13 1.42 7.07
N SER A 72 30.72 0.54 6.24
CA SER A 72 31.54 -0.58 6.73
C SER A 72 32.80 -0.12 7.47
N VAL A 73 33.46 0.94 7.01
CA VAL A 73 34.61 1.56 7.72
C VAL A 73 34.16 2.10 9.08
N TRP A 74 33.01 2.77 9.15
CA TRP A 74 32.47 3.27 10.42
C TRP A 74 32.12 2.14 11.39
N LEU A 75 31.43 1.10 10.90
CA LEU A 75 31.06 -0.07 11.71
C LEU A 75 32.28 -0.85 12.20
N LEU A 76 33.35 -0.95 11.41
CA LEU A 76 34.61 -1.55 11.87
C LEU A 76 35.19 -0.77 13.06
N ARG A 77 35.36 0.54 12.94
CA ARG A 77 35.86 1.37 14.06
C ARG A 77 34.98 1.23 15.30
N LYS A 78 33.66 1.21 15.11
CA LYS A 78 32.73 1.02 16.21
C LYS A 78 32.89 -0.34 16.88
N ALA A 79 33.00 -1.42 16.10
CA ALA A 79 33.11 -2.78 16.65
C ALA A 79 34.34 -2.96 17.56
N PHE A 80 35.49 -2.40 17.17
CA PHE A 80 36.69 -2.41 18.01
C PHE A 80 36.55 -1.51 19.24
N LYS A 81 35.92 -0.34 19.09
CA LYS A 81 35.64 0.56 20.22
C LYS A 81 34.69 -0.06 21.24
N ASP A 82 33.65 -0.77 20.77
CA ASP A 82 32.69 -1.48 21.62
C ASP A 82 33.37 -2.63 22.39
N LEU A 83 34.51 -3.13 21.92
CA LEU A 83 35.39 -4.09 22.61
C LEU A 83 36.47 -3.41 23.49
N ALA A 84 36.27 -2.13 23.81
CA ALA A 84 37.19 -1.30 24.60
C ALA A 84 38.62 -1.20 24.03
N ILE A 85 38.78 -1.29 22.71
CA ILE A 85 40.05 -0.97 22.03
C ILE A 85 40.08 0.54 21.77
N GLU A 86 41.00 1.23 22.44
CA GLU A 86 41.17 2.69 22.32
C GLU A 86 42.14 3.11 21.21
N ASP A 87 42.93 2.17 20.67
CA ASP A 87 43.87 2.41 19.58
C ASP A 87 43.14 2.78 18.27
N GLU A 88 43.77 3.65 17.45
CA GLU A 88 43.27 3.96 16.12
C GLU A 88 43.29 2.69 15.25
N VAL A 89 42.14 2.23 14.78
CA VAL A 89 42.02 0.95 14.06
C VAL A 89 42.35 1.11 12.57
N LEU A 90 41.85 2.19 11.95
CA LEU A 90 41.97 2.44 10.51
C LEU A 90 42.53 3.84 10.24
N LEU A 91 43.73 3.93 9.67
CA LEU A 91 44.34 5.19 9.23
C LEU A 91 43.92 5.52 7.79
N THR A 92 43.62 6.78 7.50
CA THR A 92 43.31 7.23 6.12
C THR A 92 44.58 7.70 5.43
N LEU A 93 44.95 7.05 4.32
CA LEU A 93 46.11 7.38 3.50
C LEU A 93 45.67 8.11 2.22
N PRO A 94 46.04 9.40 2.04
CA PRO A 94 45.66 10.15 0.85
C PRO A 94 46.05 9.42 -0.45
N LYS A 95 45.10 9.30 -1.38
CA LYS A 95 45.25 8.65 -2.69
C LYS A 95 45.52 7.13 -2.70
N LEU A 96 45.72 6.51 -1.53
CA LEU A 96 45.96 5.07 -1.41
C LEU A 96 44.77 4.32 -0.81
N GLY A 97 44.04 4.93 0.13
CA GLY A 97 42.87 4.32 0.74
C GLY A 97 42.94 4.33 2.26
N TYR A 98 42.60 3.20 2.87
CA TYR A 98 42.64 3.02 4.33
C TYR A 98 43.66 1.94 4.67
N GLN A 99 44.25 2.03 5.85
CA GLN A 99 45.19 1.05 6.38
C GLN A 99 44.72 0.52 7.73
N LEU A 100 44.66 -0.80 7.90
CA LEU A 100 44.50 -1.43 9.21
C LEU A 100 45.85 -1.42 9.93
N VAL A 101 45.92 -0.69 11.05
CA VAL A 101 47.20 -0.43 11.74
C VAL A 101 47.41 -1.29 12.99
N LEU A 102 46.41 -2.09 13.38
CA LEU A 102 46.55 -3.05 14.47
C LEU A 102 47.43 -4.24 14.05
N PRO A 103 48.30 -4.76 14.93
CA PRO A 103 49.18 -5.89 14.60
C PRO A 103 48.38 -7.18 14.41
N ILE A 104 48.72 -7.97 13.39
CA ILE A 104 47.98 -9.19 13.02
C ILE A 104 48.83 -10.44 13.24
N GLN A 105 48.29 -11.45 13.92
CA GLN A 105 48.90 -12.77 14.15
C GLN A 105 47.93 -13.90 13.78
N THR A 106 48.43 -14.98 13.18
CA THR A 106 47.61 -16.15 12.81
C THR A 106 47.87 -17.34 13.74
N PHE A 107 46.81 -18.02 14.18
CA PHE A 107 46.87 -19.22 15.01
C PHE A 107 46.20 -20.42 14.32
N GLN A 108 46.76 -21.62 14.55
CA GLN A 108 46.18 -22.90 14.15
C GLN A 108 45.90 -23.71 15.43
N ASP A 109 44.63 -24.05 15.69
CA ASP A 109 44.30 -24.81 16.90
C ASP A 109 43.53 -26.11 16.66
N THR A 110 43.93 -27.15 17.42
CA THR A 110 43.46 -28.54 17.38
C THR A 110 42.42 -28.74 18.47
N LYS A 111 41.18 -29.13 18.10
CA LYS A 111 40.03 -29.26 19.02
C LYS A 111 40.18 -30.38 20.06
N ALA A 112 39.67 -30.13 21.28
CA ALA A 112 39.26 -31.14 22.25
C ALA A 112 37.78 -30.92 22.67
N GLU A 113 37.00 -32.00 22.70
CA GLU A 113 35.57 -32.06 23.09
C GLU A 113 35.38 -32.23 24.61
N GLN A 114 34.28 -31.69 25.14
CA GLN A 114 33.67 -32.15 26.41
C GLN A 114 32.12 -32.15 26.36
N PRO A 115 31.45 -32.99 27.18
CA PRO A 115 30.16 -33.59 26.86
C PRO A 115 28.96 -33.06 27.68
N PHE A 116 27.77 -33.32 27.14
CA PHE A 116 26.45 -32.95 27.65
C PHE A 116 25.93 -33.93 28.72
N ILE A 117 25.42 -33.44 29.86
CA ILE A 117 24.80 -34.26 30.93
C ILE A 117 23.27 -34.26 30.79
N ALA A 118 22.68 -35.45 30.81
CA ALA A 118 21.23 -35.71 30.77
C ALA A 118 20.60 -35.82 32.18
N SER A 119 19.35 -35.37 32.33
CA SER A 119 18.55 -35.44 33.56
C SER A 119 17.53 -36.61 33.58
N LYS A 120 17.34 -37.20 34.78
CA LYS A 120 16.53 -38.39 35.14
C LYS A 120 14.99 -38.18 35.16
N PRO A 121 14.17 -39.25 35.04
CA PRO A 121 12.71 -39.19 35.17
C PRO A 121 12.21 -39.54 36.60
N MET A 122 11.02 -39.05 36.96
CA MET A 122 10.37 -39.25 38.26
C MET A 122 9.17 -40.22 38.14
N LYS A 123 9.04 -41.16 39.10
CA LYS A 123 8.04 -42.22 39.14
C LYS A 123 6.74 -41.78 39.85
N PHE A 124 5.60 -42.22 39.33
CA PHE A 124 4.28 -42.14 39.97
C PHE A 124 4.03 -43.34 40.88
N ASN A 125 3.38 -43.10 42.03
CA ASN A 125 2.91 -44.14 42.94
C ASN A 125 1.38 -44.08 43.08
N GLN A 126 0.75 -45.24 43.09
CA GLN A 126 -0.69 -45.45 43.22
C GLN A 126 -1.10 -45.52 44.70
N LEU A 127 -2.33 -45.08 45.04
CA LEU A 127 -3.15 -45.78 46.04
C LEU A 127 -4.66 -45.51 45.88
N LYS A 128 -5.41 -46.55 46.23
CA LYS A 128 -6.87 -46.83 46.22
C LYS A 128 -7.61 -45.95 47.27
N THR A 129 -8.93 -45.70 47.33
CA THR A 129 -10.16 -46.41 46.89
C THR A 129 -11.39 -45.50 47.16
N SER A 130 -12.40 -45.59 46.29
CA SER A 130 -13.86 -45.69 46.53
C SER A 130 -14.54 -44.93 47.69
N PHE A 131 -15.41 -43.95 47.33
CA PHE A 131 -16.87 -43.88 47.62
C PHE A 131 -17.53 -42.53 47.22
N GLY A 132 -16.86 -41.66 46.43
CA GLY A 132 -17.40 -40.36 46.00
C GLY A 132 -17.87 -40.26 44.53
N VAL A 133 -17.61 -41.28 43.71
CA VAL A 133 -17.74 -41.19 42.24
C VAL A 133 -19.21 -41.12 41.78
N ILE A 134 -20.15 -41.72 42.50
CA ILE A 134 -21.56 -41.76 42.07
C ILE A 134 -22.26 -40.41 42.32
N ILE A 135 -21.96 -39.73 43.44
CA ILE A 135 -22.49 -38.39 43.72
C ILE A 135 -21.82 -37.35 42.81
N ALA A 136 -20.50 -37.49 42.58
CA ALA A 136 -19.80 -36.65 41.62
C ALA A 136 -20.37 -36.80 40.20
N CYS A 137 -20.68 -38.01 39.74
CA CYS A 137 -21.28 -38.24 38.42
C CYS A 137 -22.70 -37.68 38.32
N LEU A 138 -23.53 -37.74 39.36
CA LEU A 138 -24.87 -37.14 39.33
C LEU A 138 -24.84 -35.61 39.36
N VAL A 139 -23.92 -35.01 40.10
CA VAL A 139 -23.66 -33.56 40.05
C VAL A 139 -23.07 -33.17 38.70
N LEU A 140 -22.20 -33.99 38.11
CA LEU A 140 -21.64 -33.75 36.78
C LEU A 140 -22.73 -33.84 35.70
N ILE A 141 -23.63 -34.81 35.76
CA ILE A 141 -24.74 -34.96 34.80
C ILE A 141 -25.75 -33.82 34.98
N GLY A 142 -26.04 -33.40 36.21
CA GLY A 142 -26.87 -32.23 36.50
C GLY A 142 -26.22 -30.92 36.02
N TYR A 143 -24.91 -30.76 36.20
CA TYR A 143 -24.12 -29.63 35.71
C TYR A 143 -24.05 -29.60 34.17
N LEU A 144 -23.79 -30.74 33.53
CA LEU A 144 -23.78 -30.89 32.07
C LEU A 144 -25.18 -30.70 31.45
N GLY A 145 -26.24 -31.07 32.17
CA GLY A 145 -27.62 -30.78 31.79
C GLY A 145 -27.99 -29.29 31.96
N TYR A 146 -27.49 -28.65 33.00
CA TYR A 146 -27.65 -27.21 33.26
C TYR A 146 -26.91 -26.35 32.22
N GLU A 147 -25.69 -26.74 31.83
CA GLU A 147 -24.93 -26.11 30.73
C GLU A 147 -25.66 -26.19 29.38
N ARG A 148 -26.42 -27.26 29.11
CA ARG A 148 -27.24 -27.40 27.89
C ARG A 148 -28.55 -26.61 27.89
N LEU A 149 -29.03 -26.20 29.06
CA LEU A 149 -30.30 -25.46 29.24
C LEU A 149 -30.09 -23.94 29.42
N LEU A 150 -28.84 -23.50 29.63
CA LEU A 150 -28.50 -22.10 29.47
C LEU A 150 -28.62 -21.76 27.98
N PRO A 151 -29.44 -20.76 27.58
CA PRO A 151 -29.37 -20.26 26.21
C PRO A 151 -27.92 -19.87 25.96
N GLU A 152 -27.32 -20.36 24.87
CA GLU A 152 -25.98 -19.95 24.46
C GLU A 152 -25.92 -18.44 24.60
N LYS A 153 -25.21 -17.96 25.62
CA LYS A 153 -24.64 -16.64 25.54
C LYS A 153 -23.75 -16.77 24.32
N LYS A 154 -24.19 -16.23 23.18
CA LYS A 154 -23.28 -15.84 22.11
C LYS A 154 -22.23 -14.99 22.80
N ASN A 155 -21.15 -15.64 23.22
CA ASN A 155 -19.95 -14.95 23.64
C ASN A 155 -19.64 -14.11 22.42
N LYS A 156 -19.75 -12.78 22.56
CA LYS A 156 -19.14 -11.90 21.59
C LYS A 156 -17.69 -12.35 21.55
N ASN A 157 -17.28 -12.99 20.45
CA ASN A 157 -15.91 -13.43 20.25
C ASN A 157 -15.05 -12.21 20.57
N VAL A 158 -14.33 -12.24 21.68
CA VAL A 158 -13.36 -11.20 21.98
C VAL A 158 -12.28 -11.43 20.95
N LEU A 159 -12.24 -10.59 19.93
CA LEU A 159 -11.23 -10.63 18.86
C LEU A 159 -9.86 -10.72 19.53
N THR A 160 -9.20 -11.87 19.36
CA THR A 160 -7.87 -12.07 19.93
C THR A 160 -6.89 -11.29 19.06
N ILE A 161 -6.17 -10.34 19.66
CA ILE A 161 -5.13 -9.58 18.97
C ILE A 161 -3.80 -10.28 19.24
N VAL A 162 -3.13 -10.73 18.19
CA VAL A 162 -1.79 -11.33 18.28
C VAL A 162 -0.75 -10.26 17.95
N SER A 163 0.33 -10.23 18.73
CA SER A 163 1.48 -9.35 18.49
C SER A 163 2.68 -10.17 18.02
N PRO A 164 2.74 -10.56 16.73
CA PRO A 164 3.86 -11.32 16.19
C PRO A 164 5.17 -10.53 16.23
N THR A 165 6.30 -11.24 16.07
CA THR A 165 7.62 -10.57 16.06
C THR A 165 7.78 -9.81 14.74
N LYS A 166 7.86 -8.48 14.81
CA LYS A 166 8.10 -7.60 13.66
C LYS A 166 9.59 -7.60 13.30
N GLN A 167 9.92 -7.87 12.04
CA GLN A 167 11.25 -7.79 11.47
C GLN A 167 11.25 -6.82 10.29
N LYS A 168 12.25 -5.94 10.21
CA LYS A 168 12.46 -5.10 9.03
C LYS A 168 13.13 -5.95 7.94
N ILE A 169 12.52 -6.01 6.75
CA ILE A 169 13.02 -6.81 5.62
C ILE A 169 13.81 -5.93 4.65
N THR A 170 13.32 -4.73 4.40
CA THR A 170 13.94 -3.73 3.53
C THR A 170 13.72 -2.32 4.09
N ASN A 171 14.50 -1.37 3.61
CA ASN A 171 14.50 0.03 4.05
C ASN A 171 15.07 0.96 2.96
N PHE A 172 14.81 0.66 1.70
CA PHE A 172 15.35 1.42 0.59
C PHE A 172 14.57 2.72 0.39
N GLU A 173 15.28 3.78 -0.01
CA GLU A 173 14.64 5.07 -0.29
C GLU A 173 13.63 4.93 -1.45
N GLY A 174 12.40 5.41 -1.20
CA GLY A 174 11.30 5.33 -2.14
C GLY A 174 10.19 4.40 -1.65
N VAL A 175 9.45 3.84 -2.60
CA VAL A 175 8.22 3.08 -2.34
C VAL A 175 8.42 1.63 -2.77
N GLU A 176 8.39 0.73 -1.79
CA GLU A 176 8.41 -0.72 -1.98
C GLU A 176 6.98 -1.28 -1.86
N GLU A 177 6.43 -1.85 -2.94
CA GLU A 177 5.03 -2.28 -3.07
C GLU A 177 4.89 -3.55 -3.91
N HIS A 178 3.66 -4.03 -4.11
CA HIS A 178 3.34 -5.20 -4.95
C HIS A 178 4.28 -6.36 -4.62
N ILE A 179 4.23 -6.82 -3.38
CA ILE A 179 5.12 -7.85 -2.86
C ILE A 179 4.59 -9.25 -3.15
N ALA A 180 5.49 -10.19 -3.45
CA ALA A 180 5.17 -11.60 -3.61
C ALA A 180 6.35 -12.45 -3.10
N VAL A 181 6.11 -13.29 -2.10
CA VAL A 181 7.11 -14.23 -1.59
C VAL A 181 7.15 -15.49 -2.47
N SER A 182 8.34 -16.03 -2.71
CA SER A 182 8.51 -17.29 -3.44
C SER A 182 7.89 -18.46 -2.67
N ASN A 183 7.51 -19.52 -3.38
CA ASN A 183 6.85 -20.68 -2.78
C ASN A 183 7.77 -21.36 -1.73
N ASN A 184 9.07 -21.37 -1.98
CA ASN A 184 10.08 -21.87 -1.04
C ASN A 184 10.42 -20.92 0.13
N GLY A 185 9.87 -19.69 0.16
CA GLY A 185 10.09 -18.70 1.21
C GLY A 185 11.47 -18.05 1.26
N GLN A 186 12.34 -18.30 0.27
CA GLN A 186 13.72 -17.79 0.24
C GLN A 186 13.87 -16.47 -0.49
N GLN A 187 12.92 -16.08 -1.33
CA GLN A 187 13.00 -14.87 -2.15
C GLN A 187 11.72 -14.05 -2.04
N LEU A 188 11.86 -12.73 -2.14
CA LEU A 188 10.76 -11.79 -2.17
C LEU A 188 10.88 -10.92 -3.42
N ALA A 189 9.90 -11.04 -4.31
CA ALA A 189 9.73 -10.13 -5.43
C ALA A 189 8.94 -8.90 -4.96
N MET A 190 9.32 -7.72 -5.44
CA MET A 190 8.64 -6.47 -5.13
C MET A 190 8.72 -5.50 -6.31
N GLN A 191 7.74 -4.61 -6.40
CA GLN A 191 7.94 -3.35 -7.10
C GLN A 191 8.71 -2.40 -6.19
N TRP A 192 9.76 -1.77 -6.69
CA TRP A 192 10.42 -0.66 -6.01
C TRP A 192 10.48 0.55 -6.94
N ARG A 193 10.06 1.71 -6.41
CA ARG A 193 10.04 3.00 -7.10
C ARG A 193 10.86 4.01 -6.30
N SER A 194 11.91 4.57 -6.89
CA SER A 194 12.78 5.55 -6.24
C SER A 194 12.80 6.86 -7.02
N GLY A 195 12.53 7.98 -6.33
CA GLY A 195 12.44 9.30 -6.95
C GLY A 195 11.41 9.36 -8.09
N ASP A 196 11.83 9.89 -9.23
CA ASP A 196 11.02 10.06 -10.46
C ASP A 196 11.09 8.84 -11.41
N LEU A 197 11.81 7.77 -11.03
CA LEU A 197 11.93 6.59 -11.88
C LEU A 197 10.64 5.75 -11.89
N PRO A 198 10.30 5.11 -13.02
CA PRO A 198 9.20 4.17 -13.05
C PRO A 198 9.45 3.01 -12.07
N GLY A 199 8.38 2.47 -11.48
CA GLY A 199 8.47 1.31 -10.60
C GLY A 199 9.01 0.10 -11.36
N LYS A 200 9.99 -0.59 -10.79
CA LYS A 200 10.63 -1.78 -11.37
C LYS A 200 10.50 -2.99 -10.47
N ILE A 201 10.58 -4.17 -11.06
CA ILE A 201 10.55 -5.43 -10.33
C ILE A 201 11.95 -5.80 -9.85
N TYR A 202 12.08 -6.02 -8.56
CA TYR A 202 13.30 -6.49 -7.91
C TYR A 202 13.03 -7.76 -7.12
N ILE A 203 14.07 -8.57 -6.96
CA ILE A 203 14.08 -9.72 -6.05
C ILE A 203 15.07 -9.47 -4.92
N LYS A 204 14.62 -9.72 -3.69
CA LYS A 204 15.40 -9.75 -2.46
C LYS A 204 15.56 -11.20 -1.98
N ASP A 205 16.80 -11.61 -1.73
CA ASP A 205 17.09 -12.88 -1.04
C ASP A 205 16.83 -12.72 0.46
N LEU A 206 15.87 -13.48 0.98
CA LEU A 206 15.41 -13.43 2.37
C LEU A 206 16.30 -14.23 3.33
N ALA A 207 17.14 -15.14 2.83
CA ALA A 207 18.07 -15.89 3.67
C ALA A 207 19.22 -15.02 4.18
N ARG A 208 19.50 -13.90 3.49
CA ARG A 208 20.59 -12.96 3.82
C ARG A 208 20.04 -11.56 3.98
N ALA A 209 19.96 -11.09 5.23
CA ALA A 209 19.48 -9.74 5.55
C ALA A 209 20.18 -8.63 4.75
N ASP A 210 21.49 -8.76 4.51
CA ASP A 210 22.30 -7.77 3.78
C ASP A 210 22.38 -8.00 2.26
N SER A 211 21.61 -8.94 1.68
CA SER A 211 21.63 -9.18 0.22
C SER A 211 21.18 -7.93 -0.57
N SER A 212 21.82 -7.69 -1.71
CA SER A 212 21.40 -6.63 -2.64
C SER A 212 20.10 -7.00 -3.35
N LEU A 213 19.37 -5.99 -3.82
CA LEU A 213 18.25 -6.19 -4.73
C LEU A 213 18.76 -6.59 -6.12
N THR A 214 18.15 -7.62 -6.71
CA THR A 214 18.40 -8.03 -8.09
C THR A 214 17.32 -7.43 -8.99
N LEU A 215 17.70 -6.58 -9.95
CA LEU A 215 16.77 -6.01 -10.93
C LEU A 215 16.29 -7.08 -11.91
N ILE A 216 14.97 -7.23 -12.03
CA ILE A 216 14.35 -8.26 -12.87
C ILE A 216 13.74 -7.69 -14.13
N SER A 217 13.15 -6.50 -14.08
CA SER A 217 12.45 -5.93 -15.24
C SER A 217 13.27 -4.79 -15.86
N PHE A 218 13.43 -4.81 -17.18
CA PHE A 218 14.34 -3.91 -17.92
C PHE A 218 13.56 -2.95 -18.83
N GLY A 219 14.14 -1.78 -19.11
CA GLY A 219 13.56 -0.73 -19.98
C GLY A 219 12.93 0.42 -19.19
N GLU A 220 12.21 1.31 -19.86
CA GLU A 220 11.69 2.57 -19.27
C GLU A 220 10.17 2.53 -19.04
N TYR A 221 9.66 1.38 -18.58
CA TYR A 221 8.23 1.17 -18.29
C TYR A 221 7.96 1.08 -16.78
N GLU A 222 6.75 1.46 -16.37
CA GLU A 222 6.22 1.18 -15.04
C GLU A 222 5.79 -0.29 -14.96
N GLU A 223 6.33 -1.06 -14.01
CA GLU A 223 6.17 -2.51 -13.92
C GLU A 223 5.81 -2.95 -12.50
N ALA A 224 4.74 -3.75 -12.35
CA ALA A 224 4.09 -4.03 -11.06
C ALA A 224 3.48 -5.45 -10.98
N SER A 225 2.90 -5.81 -9.82
CA SER A 225 2.27 -7.12 -9.54
C SER A 225 3.12 -8.34 -9.96
N PRO A 226 4.31 -8.53 -9.37
CA PRO A 226 5.07 -9.77 -9.59
C PRO A 226 4.31 -10.98 -9.03
N ALA A 227 4.42 -12.12 -9.70
CA ALA A 227 3.88 -13.40 -9.27
C ALA A 227 4.85 -14.54 -9.64
N TRP A 228 5.14 -15.42 -8.68
CA TRP A 228 6.08 -16.53 -8.84
C TRP A 228 5.45 -17.72 -9.56
N SER A 229 6.20 -18.33 -10.47
CA SER A 229 5.87 -19.66 -10.99
C SER A 229 5.88 -20.70 -9.88
N LYS A 230 5.20 -21.83 -10.09
CA LYS A 230 5.15 -22.92 -9.12
C LYS A 230 6.55 -23.46 -8.80
N ALA A 231 7.45 -23.42 -9.77
CA ALA A 231 8.83 -23.86 -9.63
C ALA A 231 9.80 -22.77 -9.11
N ASP A 232 9.32 -21.55 -8.83
CA ASP A 232 10.13 -20.38 -8.45
C ASP A 232 11.23 -20.01 -9.49
N ASP A 233 11.09 -20.43 -10.76
CA ASP A 233 12.07 -20.24 -11.83
C ASP A 233 11.67 -19.15 -12.85
N LYS A 234 10.42 -18.68 -12.79
CA LYS A 234 9.88 -17.60 -13.62
C LYS A 234 9.09 -16.63 -12.75
N LEU A 235 9.01 -15.40 -13.25
CA LEU A 235 8.23 -14.34 -12.63
C LEU A 235 7.30 -13.72 -13.67
N ALA A 236 6.00 -13.72 -13.40
CA ALA A 236 5.03 -12.97 -14.18
C ALA A 236 4.91 -11.56 -13.58
N TYR A 237 4.69 -10.54 -14.40
CA TYR A 237 4.48 -9.17 -13.95
C TYR A 237 3.68 -8.36 -14.99
N ILE A 238 3.12 -7.24 -14.57
CA ILE A 238 2.44 -6.29 -15.45
C ILE A 238 3.41 -5.21 -15.89
N ARG A 239 3.36 -4.83 -17.18
CA ARG A 239 4.04 -3.66 -17.75
C ARG A 239 3.01 -2.65 -18.20
N VAL A 240 3.09 -1.42 -17.70
CA VAL A 240 2.23 -0.30 -18.11
C VAL A 240 2.89 0.47 -19.24
N LEU A 241 2.13 0.64 -20.32
CA LEU A 241 2.57 1.32 -21.53
C LEU A 241 2.32 2.85 -21.41
N PRO A 242 3.09 3.69 -22.12
CA PRO A 242 2.91 5.15 -22.08
C PRO A 242 1.52 5.65 -22.46
N ASN A 243 0.79 4.89 -23.28
CA ASN A 243 -0.59 5.20 -23.68
C ASN A 243 -1.65 4.82 -22.61
N GLY A 244 -1.23 4.30 -21.45
CA GLY A 244 -2.10 3.87 -20.37
C GLY A 244 -2.64 2.44 -20.48
N GLY A 245 -2.34 1.73 -21.57
CA GLY A 245 -2.58 0.28 -21.67
C GLY A 245 -1.59 -0.51 -20.80
N CYS A 246 -1.80 -1.81 -20.66
CA CYS A 246 -0.82 -2.68 -20.03
C CYS A 246 -0.70 -4.06 -20.69
N GLU A 247 0.44 -4.69 -20.46
CA GLU A 247 0.81 -6.02 -20.90
C GLU A 247 1.07 -6.94 -19.70
N VAL A 248 0.71 -8.22 -19.83
CA VAL A 248 1.21 -9.30 -18.98
C VAL A 248 2.51 -9.81 -19.58
N ARG A 249 3.55 -9.89 -18.75
CA ARG A 249 4.90 -10.35 -19.12
C ARG A 249 5.30 -11.54 -18.25
N VAL A 250 6.11 -12.43 -18.79
CA VAL A 250 6.73 -13.53 -18.04
C VAL A 250 8.22 -13.53 -18.31
N ARG A 251 9.02 -13.43 -17.24
CA ARG A 251 10.47 -13.55 -17.30
C ARG A 251 10.93 -14.91 -16.78
N ASN A 252 11.76 -15.60 -17.54
CA ASN A 252 12.51 -16.76 -17.03
C ASN A 252 13.78 -16.26 -16.32
N LEU A 253 13.97 -16.63 -15.06
CA LEU A 253 15.04 -16.09 -14.21
C LEU A 253 16.42 -16.68 -14.56
N LEU A 254 16.47 -17.91 -15.07
CA LEU A 254 17.72 -18.58 -15.46
C LEU A 254 18.16 -18.18 -16.87
N GLN A 255 17.24 -18.20 -17.83
CA GLN A 255 17.51 -17.87 -19.23
C GLN A 255 17.51 -16.36 -19.49
N ASN A 256 17.01 -15.58 -18.53
CA ASN A 256 16.88 -14.13 -18.60
C ASN A 256 16.04 -13.61 -19.78
N THR A 257 15.08 -14.41 -20.24
CA THR A 257 14.18 -14.08 -21.36
C THR A 257 12.89 -13.43 -20.88
N ASP A 258 12.43 -12.36 -21.54
CA ASP A 258 11.16 -11.66 -21.25
C ASP A 258 10.14 -11.93 -22.36
N ARG A 259 9.06 -12.65 -22.05
CA ARG A 259 8.00 -13.06 -22.98
C ARG A 259 6.74 -12.20 -22.79
N PHE A 260 6.21 -11.66 -23.90
CA PHE A 260 4.86 -11.10 -23.94
C PHE A 260 3.82 -12.22 -23.82
N VAL A 261 2.81 -12.02 -22.97
CA VAL A 261 1.75 -12.99 -22.73
C VAL A 261 0.42 -12.49 -23.25
N ALA A 262 -0.07 -11.36 -22.75
CA ALA A 262 -1.38 -10.82 -23.09
C ALA A 262 -1.41 -9.29 -22.97
N ASP A 263 -2.34 -8.66 -23.67
CA ASP A 263 -2.66 -7.24 -23.57
C ASP A 263 -4.00 -7.00 -22.86
N GLY A 264 -4.30 -5.72 -22.63
CA GLY A 264 -5.60 -5.28 -22.09
C GLY A 264 -5.79 -5.65 -20.63
N CYS A 265 -4.71 -5.95 -19.90
CA CYS A 265 -4.81 -6.14 -18.46
C CYS A 265 -5.39 -4.88 -17.79
N PHE A 266 -5.88 -5.06 -16.57
CA PHE A 266 -6.27 -3.98 -15.71
C PHE A 266 -5.11 -3.60 -14.79
N TYR A 267 -4.84 -2.31 -14.65
CA TYR A 267 -3.86 -1.79 -13.70
C TYR A 267 -4.41 -0.57 -12.97
N LEU A 268 -4.32 -0.63 -11.64
CA LEU A 268 -4.39 0.51 -10.74
C LEU A 268 -3.26 0.39 -9.72
N PRO A 269 -2.68 1.51 -9.25
CA PRO A 269 -1.71 1.49 -8.16
C PRO A 269 -2.25 0.71 -6.95
N PHE A 270 -1.36 0.04 -6.20
CA PHE A 270 -1.64 -0.78 -5.02
C PHE A 270 -2.40 -2.10 -5.26
N LYS A 271 -3.15 -2.23 -6.37
CA LYS A 271 -3.94 -3.44 -6.63
C LYS A 271 -3.08 -4.57 -7.20
N ARG A 272 -3.05 -5.71 -6.51
CA ARG A 272 -2.58 -6.96 -7.11
C ARG A 272 -3.56 -7.36 -8.21
N VAL A 273 -3.06 -7.66 -9.41
CA VAL A 273 -3.90 -7.96 -10.60
C VAL A 273 -3.46 -9.20 -11.36
N LEU A 274 -2.44 -9.89 -10.85
CA LEU A 274 -1.79 -11.04 -11.49
C LEU A 274 -1.40 -12.07 -10.43
N THR A 275 -1.55 -13.34 -10.78
CA THR A 275 -1.05 -14.47 -9.99
C THR A 275 -0.69 -15.63 -10.93
N TRP A 276 0.07 -16.59 -10.42
CA TRP A 276 0.40 -17.82 -11.14
C TRP A 276 -0.53 -18.95 -10.70
N SER A 277 -0.82 -19.89 -11.60
CA SER A 277 -1.55 -21.10 -11.21
C SER A 277 -0.72 -21.97 -10.26
N LYS A 278 -1.35 -22.49 -9.20
CA LYS A 278 -0.68 -23.43 -8.27
C LYS A 278 -0.55 -24.85 -8.82
N THR A 279 -1.36 -25.21 -9.82
CA THR A 279 -1.44 -26.57 -10.33
C THR A 279 -0.69 -26.75 -11.64
N ASP A 280 -0.64 -25.71 -12.46
CA ASP A 280 -0.04 -25.70 -13.79
C ASP A 280 1.01 -24.58 -13.92
N ASP A 281 2.27 -24.96 -14.11
CA ASP A 281 3.37 -24.00 -14.26
C ASP A 281 3.33 -23.24 -15.59
N ASN A 282 2.45 -23.63 -16.52
CA ASN A 282 2.22 -22.94 -17.78
C ASN A 282 1.01 -22.00 -17.74
N ALA A 283 0.33 -21.82 -16.60
CA ALA A 283 -0.86 -20.98 -16.54
C ALA A 283 -0.69 -19.75 -15.63
N VAL A 284 -1.06 -18.56 -16.15
CA VAL A 284 -1.14 -17.31 -15.37
C VAL A 284 -2.58 -16.80 -15.34
N ILE A 285 -2.98 -16.18 -14.23
CA ILE A 285 -4.31 -15.63 -14.03
C ILE A 285 -4.20 -14.12 -13.77
N PHE A 286 -4.97 -13.32 -14.50
CA PHE A 286 -4.87 -11.86 -14.45
C PHE A 286 -6.23 -11.18 -14.62
N SER A 287 -6.33 -9.96 -14.11
CA SER A 287 -7.47 -9.07 -14.35
C SER A 287 -7.36 -8.42 -15.73
N LYS A 288 -8.40 -8.54 -16.56
CA LYS A 288 -8.49 -7.92 -17.89
C LYS A 288 -9.58 -6.85 -17.93
N GLN A 289 -9.24 -5.69 -18.46
CA GLN A 289 -10.20 -4.59 -18.67
C GLN A 289 -11.08 -4.89 -19.88
N LEU A 290 -12.39 -4.94 -19.66
CA LEU A 290 -13.42 -4.96 -20.70
C LEU A 290 -14.02 -3.56 -20.86
N SER A 291 -14.99 -3.38 -21.76
CA SER A 291 -15.57 -2.07 -22.07
C SER A 291 -16.20 -1.35 -20.86
N ASP A 292 -16.81 -2.10 -19.94
CA ASP A 292 -17.59 -1.56 -18.83
C ASP A 292 -17.35 -2.27 -17.49
N ARG A 293 -16.38 -3.17 -17.41
CA ARG A 293 -16.06 -3.99 -16.22
C ARG A 293 -14.64 -4.55 -16.29
N VAL A 294 -14.16 -5.17 -15.22
CA VAL A 294 -12.88 -5.89 -15.19
C VAL A 294 -13.12 -7.31 -14.69
N ALA A 295 -12.73 -8.30 -15.48
CA ALA A 295 -12.93 -9.72 -15.17
C ALA A 295 -11.60 -10.48 -15.09
N LEU A 296 -11.61 -11.66 -14.48
CA LEU A 296 -10.44 -12.53 -14.37
C LEU A 296 -10.33 -13.42 -15.60
N PHE A 297 -9.10 -13.59 -16.10
CA PHE A 297 -8.76 -14.43 -17.24
C PHE A 297 -7.57 -15.33 -16.89
N SER A 298 -7.59 -16.56 -17.36
CA SER A 298 -6.42 -17.44 -17.42
C SER A 298 -5.79 -17.43 -18.81
N TYR A 299 -4.47 -17.46 -18.87
CA TYR A 299 -3.69 -17.63 -20.08
C TYR A 299 -2.80 -18.88 -19.97
N SER A 300 -2.77 -19.71 -21.01
CA SER A 300 -1.88 -20.87 -21.12
C SER A 300 -0.65 -20.53 -21.97
N LEU A 301 0.54 -20.69 -21.38
CA LEU A 301 1.85 -20.47 -22.02
C LEU A 301 2.21 -21.55 -23.04
N GLU A 302 1.51 -22.69 -23.02
CA GLU A 302 1.75 -23.85 -23.89
C GLU A 302 1.10 -23.65 -25.26
N ASP A 303 -0.19 -23.30 -25.29
CA ASP A 303 -0.99 -23.17 -26.52
C ASP A 303 -1.45 -21.73 -26.82
N ASN A 304 -1.09 -20.76 -25.97
CA ASN A 304 -1.50 -19.35 -26.04
C ASN A 304 -3.02 -19.14 -25.92
N SER A 305 -3.75 -20.10 -25.37
CA SER A 305 -5.20 -19.97 -25.17
C SER A 305 -5.53 -19.03 -24.01
N VAL A 306 -6.65 -18.31 -24.16
CA VAL A 306 -7.16 -17.37 -23.16
C VAL A 306 -8.58 -17.76 -22.80
N LYS A 307 -8.86 -17.91 -21.50
CA LYS A 307 -10.18 -18.26 -20.97
C LYS A 307 -10.60 -17.26 -19.90
N GLN A 308 -11.82 -16.74 -20.03
CA GLN A 308 -12.43 -15.92 -18.98
C GLN A 308 -12.87 -16.82 -17.81
N LEU A 309 -12.56 -16.41 -16.58
CA LEU A 309 -12.87 -17.15 -15.36
C LEU A 309 -14.07 -16.55 -14.62
N SER A 310 -14.11 -15.22 -14.48
CA SER A 310 -15.19 -14.52 -13.77
C SER A 310 -16.07 -13.69 -14.72
N PHE A 311 -17.31 -13.41 -14.31
CA PHE A 311 -18.35 -12.76 -15.11
C PHE A 311 -19.04 -11.61 -14.33
N PRO A 312 -18.27 -10.63 -13.82
CA PRO A 312 -18.80 -9.53 -13.02
C PRO A 312 -19.86 -8.73 -13.78
N GLN A 313 -20.72 -8.04 -13.04
CA GLN A 313 -21.73 -7.13 -13.60
C GLN A 313 -21.10 -5.86 -14.18
N LYS A 314 -21.93 -5.02 -14.79
CA LYS A 314 -21.49 -3.72 -15.30
C LYS A 314 -20.96 -2.86 -14.14
N ASN A 315 -19.81 -2.22 -14.35
CA ASN A 315 -19.07 -1.42 -13.36
C ASN A 315 -18.59 -2.21 -12.13
N GLU A 316 -18.43 -3.53 -12.25
CA GLU A 316 -17.73 -4.33 -11.25
C GLU A 316 -16.29 -4.61 -11.69
N ILE A 317 -15.39 -4.70 -10.70
CA ILE A 317 -13.96 -4.90 -10.91
C ILE A 317 -13.48 -6.09 -10.10
N ASP A 318 -13.07 -7.15 -10.79
CA ASP A 318 -12.44 -8.32 -10.17
C ASP A 318 -10.91 -8.21 -10.21
N PHE A 319 -10.28 -8.31 -9.05
CA PHE A 319 -8.83 -8.19 -8.88
C PHE A 319 -8.29 -9.05 -7.74
N ALA A 320 -6.97 -9.00 -7.54
CA ALA A 320 -6.22 -9.80 -6.57
C ALA A 320 -6.52 -11.31 -6.64
N PRO A 321 -6.52 -11.94 -7.84
CA PRO A 321 -6.76 -13.38 -7.95
C PRO A 321 -5.72 -14.15 -7.12
N HIS A 322 -6.16 -15.22 -6.44
CA HIS A 322 -5.29 -16.09 -5.66
C HIS A 322 -5.81 -17.55 -5.64
N PRO A 323 -5.08 -18.53 -6.21
CA PRO A 323 -5.53 -19.93 -6.22
C PRO A 323 -5.54 -20.54 -4.82
N LEU A 324 -6.52 -21.41 -4.56
CA LEU A 324 -6.64 -22.17 -3.31
C LEU A 324 -6.04 -23.58 -3.45
N ASN A 325 -6.10 -24.37 -2.37
CA ASN A 325 -5.63 -25.76 -2.36
C ASN A 325 -6.40 -26.63 -3.36
N GLU A 326 -7.69 -26.38 -3.55
CA GLU A 326 -8.50 -27.06 -4.54
C GLU A 326 -8.23 -26.48 -5.94
N PRO A 327 -7.79 -27.29 -6.94
CA PRO A 327 -7.36 -26.83 -8.27
C PRO A 327 -8.35 -25.93 -9.01
N GLN A 328 -9.64 -26.08 -8.72
CA GLN A 328 -10.73 -25.38 -9.39
C GLN A 328 -11.29 -24.22 -8.54
N LYS A 329 -10.66 -23.88 -7.41
CA LYS A 329 -11.08 -22.76 -6.57
C LYS A 329 -10.11 -21.60 -6.63
N LEU A 330 -10.65 -20.41 -6.84
CA LEU A 330 -9.92 -19.16 -6.95
C LEU A 330 -10.55 -18.11 -6.03
N ALA A 331 -9.77 -17.55 -5.11
CA ALA A 331 -10.20 -16.39 -4.35
C ALA A 331 -9.86 -15.09 -5.09
N PHE A 332 -10.68 -14.05 -4.93
CA PHE A 332 -10.45 -12.73 -5.53
C PHE A 332 -11.26 -11.66 -4.81
N ILE A 333 -10.90 -10.40 -5.01
CA ILE A 333 -11.68 -9.26 -4.55
C ILE A 333 -12.55 -8.75 -5.70
N ARG A 334 -13.85 -8.60 -5.43
CA ARG A 334 -14.78 -7.88 -6.31
C ARG A 334 -15.11 -6.53 -5.71
N GLU A 335 -14.83 -5.47 -6.45
CA GLU A 335 -15.27 -4.11 -6.12
C GLU A 335 -16.50 -3.75 -6.96
N LYS A 336 -17.55 -3.28 -6.29
CA LYS A 336 -18.70 -2.65 -6.95
C LYS A 336 -18.40 -1.17 -7.10
N SER A 337 -18.02 -0.71 -8.30
CA SER A 337 -17.64 0.70 -8.51
C SER A 337 -18.79 1.68 -8.32
N THR A 338 -20.04 1.20 -8.25
CA THR A 338 -21.21 1.99 -7.86
C THR A 338 -21.16 2.36 -6.38
N SER A 339 -20.96 1.39 -5.47
CA SER A 339 -20.99 1.59 -4.02
C SER A 339 -19.62 1.68 -3.34
N MET A 340 -18.52 1.48 -4.09
CA MET A 340 -17.15 1.31 -3.60
C MET A 340 -16.98 0.18 -2.57
N GLN A 341 -18.00 -0.67 -2.44
CA GLN A 341 -17.95 -1.82 -1.56
C GLN A 341 -17.11 -2.93 -2.19
N MET A 342 -16.31 -3.58 -1.36
CA MET A 342 -15.48 -4.70 -1.76
C MET A 342 -15.90 -5.97 -1.02
N SER A 343 -15.93 -7.06 -1.77
CA SER A 343 -16.14 -8.40 -1.25
C SER A 343 -14.95 -9.29 -1.57
N LEU A 344 -14.56 -10.13 -0.61
CA LEU A 344 -13.64 -11.25 -0.85
C LEU A 344 -14.48 -12.48 -1.16
N LEU A 345 -14.27 -13.04 -2.35
CA LEU A 345 -15.09 -14.10 -2.94
C LEU A 345 -14.23 -15.32 -3.27
N ILE A 346 -14.83 -16.51 -3.24
CA ILE A 346 -14.25 -17.74 -3.78
C ILE A 346 -15.10 -18.18 -4.96
N LEU A 347 -14.48 -18.31 -6.13
CA LEU A 347 -15.07 -18.84 -7.35
C LEU A 347 -14.69 -20.31 -7.54
N ASN A 348 -15.67 -21.14 -7.87
CA ASN A 348 -15.45 -22.48 -8.43
C ASN A 348 -15.44 -22.43 -9.97
N THR A 349 -14.28 -22.67 -10.58
CA THR A 349 -14.07 -22.60 -12.03
C THR A 349 -14.42 -23.89 -12.78
N ALA A 350 -14.89 -24.93 -12.08
CA ALA A 350 -15.20 -26.24 -12.66
C ALA A 350 -16.56 -26.31 -13.36
N ASN A 351 -17.51 -25.53 -12.87
CA ASN A 351 -18.92 -25.66 -13.21
C ASN A 351 -19.30 -24.67 -14.31
N GLU A 352 -19.96 -25.14 -15.37
CA GLU A 352 -20.56 -24.30 -16.41
C GLU A 352 -21.94 -23.71 -16.02
N LEU A 353 -22.33 -23.86 -14.74
CA LEU A 353 -23.52 -23.20 -14.18
C LEU A 353 -23.30 -21.67 -14.10
N SER A 354 -24.37 -20.92 -13.82
CA SER A 354 -24.29 -19.47 -13.70
C SER A 354 -23.24 -19.07 -12.64
N GLU A 355 -22.47 -18.01 -12.89
CA GLU A 355 -21.38 -17.59 -11.97
C GLU A 355 -21.89 -17.41 -10.54
N GLN A 356 -23.13 -16.93 -10.39
CA GLN A 356 -23.77 -16.71 -9.10
C GLN A 356 -23.89 -18.00 -8.26
N ASP A 357 -24.05 -19.15 -8.90
CA ASP A 357 -24.14 -20.46 -8.24
C ASP A 357 -22.75 -21.02 -7.86
N ASN A 358 -21.68 -20.41 -8.38
CA ASN A 358 -20.29 -20.85 -8.22
C ASN A 358 -19.46 -19.94 -7.31
N ILE A 359 -20.04 -18.86 -6.79
CA ILE A 359 -19.38 -17.91 -5.90
C ILE A 359 -19.79 -18.17 -4.45
N VAL A 360 -18.79 -18.21 -3.56
CA VAL A 360 -18.96 -18.21 -2.12
C VAL A 360 -18.42 -16.89 -1.56
N ASP A 361 -19.26 -16.19 -0.81
CA ASP A 361 -18.90 -14.99 -0.09
C ASP A 361 -18.05 -15.33 1.15
N VAL A 362 -16.84 -14.77 1.26
CA VAL A 362 -16.00 -14.87 2.47
C VAL A 362 -16.16 -13.63 3.32
N ILE A 363 -16.03 -12.45 2.70
CA ILE A 363 -16.26 -11.16 3.33
C ILE A 363 -17.12 -10.34 2.37
N THR A 364 -18.22 -9.79 2.85
CA THR A 364 -19.17 -9.06 2.00
C THR A 364 -19.23 -7.58 2.35
N ASN A 365 -19.39 -6.76 1.31
CA ASN A 365 -19.78 -5.36 1.37
C ASN A 365 -18.98 -4.51 2.37
N LYS A 366 -17.67 -4.75 2.48
CA LYS A 366 -16.80 -3.92 3.31
C LYS A 366 -16.46 -2.63 2.58
N VAL A 367 -16.29 -1.55 3.34
CA VAL A 367 -15.91 -0.23 2.82
C VAL A 367 -14.64 -0.32 1.97
N THR A 368 -13.65 -1.11 2.37
CA THR A 368 -12.44 -1.36 1.58
C THR A 368 -11.75 -2.64 2.01
N ILE A 369 -11.35 -3.46 1.03
CA ILE A 369 -10.39 -4.55 1.19
C ILE A 369 -9.17 -4.17 0.33
N VAL A 370 -8.03 -3.93 0.96
CA VAL A 370 -6.82 -3.43 0.28
C VAL A 370 -6.14 -4.55 -0.50
N ASP A 371 -5.88 -5.66 0.19
CA ASP A 371 -5.23 -6.84 -0.37
C ASP A 371 -5.48 -8.04 0.56
N PHE A 372 -5.18 -9.25 0.07
CA PHE A 372 -5.21 -10.45 0.91
C PHE A 372 -4.17 -11.47 0.44
N ASP A 373 -3.81 -12.42 1.29
CA ASP A 373 -3.09 -13.62 0.85
C ASP A 373 -3.64 -14.86 1.55
N TYR A 374 -3.32 -16.05 1.05
CA TYR A 374 -3.87 -17.31 1.51
C TYR A 374 -2.77 -18.29 1.97
N SER A 375 -2.89 -18.75 3.21
CA SER A 375 -2.07 -19.84 3.75
C SER A 375 -2.64 -21.18 3.31
N THR A 376 -1.86 -21.94 2.56
CA THR A 376 -2.21 -23.30 2.10
C THR A 376 -2.21 -24.30 3.25
N ILE A 377 -1.30 -24.14 4.21
CA ILE A 377 -1.20 -25.03 5.38
C ILE A 377 -2.30 -24.70 6.39
N GLY A 378 -2.51 -23.42 6.65
CA GLY A 378 -3.48 -22.95 7.63
C GLY A 378 -4.92 -22.91 7.13
N ASP A 379 -5.14 -23.14 5.82
CA ASP A 379 -6.43 -23.05 5.12
C ASP A 379 -7.23 -21.80 5.53
N ALA A 380 -6.58 -20.64 5.42
CA ALA A 380 -7.12 -19.37 5.88
C ALA A 380 -6.50 -18.18 5.13
N PHE A 381 -7.25 -17.09 5.07
CA PHE A 381 -6.83 -15.83 4.46
C PHE A 381 -6.20 -14.90 5.51
N TYR A 382 -5.20 -14.12 5.11
CA TYR A 382 -4.78 -12.90 5.79
C TYR A 382 -5.28 -11.73 4.96
N VAL A 383 -6.20 -10.94 5.52
CA VAL A 383 -6.91 -9.88 4.78
C VAL A 383 -6.55 -8.53 5.39
N ASN A 384 -5.99 -7.63 4.57
CA ASN A 384 -5.84 -6.23 4.92
C ASN A 384 -7.09 -5.46 4.48
N HIS A 385 -7.85 -4.94 5.44
CA HIS A 385 -9.10 -4.23 5.17
C HIS A 385 -9.27 -3.03 6.11
N ILE A 386 -10.27 -2.21 5.84
CA ILE A 386 -10.68 -1.16 6.77
C ILE A 386 -11.74 -1.73 7.72
N GLU A 387 -11.45 -1.68 9.01
CA GLU A 387 -12.39 -2.00 10.09
C GLU A 387 -12.41 -0.87 11.11
N ASN A 388 -13.61 -0.38 11.48
CA ASN A 388 -13.78 0.76 12.37
C ASN A 388 -12.93 1.98 11.94
N SER A 389 -12.79 2.17 10.62
CA SER A 389 -12.01 3.25 9.99
C SER A 389 -10.50 3.22 10.26
N ALA A 390 -9.97 2.08 10.71
CA ALA A 390 -8.55 1.80 10.77
C ALA A 390 -8.20 0.67 9.81
N LEU A 391 -7.00 0.71 9.24
CA LEU A 391 -6.47 -0.43 8.49
C LEU A 391 -6.14 -1.55 9.47
N THR A 392 -6.72 -2.72 9.26
CA THR A 392 -6.56 -3.90 10.09
C THR A 392 -6.20 -5.08 9.21
N ILE A 393 -5.28 -5.90 9.70
CA ILE A 393 -4.99 -7.20 9.11
C ILE A 393 -5.62 -8.28 9.97
N THR A 394 -6.54 -9.05 9.40
CA THR A 394 -7.22 -10.16 10.07
C THR A 394 -6.89 -11.49 9.42
N LYS A 395 -6.75 -12.55 10.23
CA LYS A 395 -6.77 -13.92 9.73
C LYS A 395 -8.22 -14.41 9.71
N VAL A 396 -8.69 -14.88 8.57
CA VAL A 396 -10.10 -15.23 8.32
C VAL A 396 -10.18 -16.63 7.69
N THR A 397 -11.11 -17.46 8.15
CA THR A 397 -11.36 -18.80 7.56
C THR A 397 -12.04 -18.70 6.19
N LEU A 398 -12.14 -19.81 5.46
CA LEU A 398 -12.88 -19.86 4.19
C LEU A 398 -14.37 -19.53 4.34
N SER A 399 -14.95 -19.68 5.53
CA SER A 399 -16.33 -19.32 5.83
C SER A 399 -16.51 -17.88 6.28
N GLY A 400 -15.44 -17.07 6.31
CA GLY A 400 -15.51 -15.67 6.72
C GLY A 400 -15.36 -15.43 8.23
N GLU A 401 -15.04 -16.47 9.02
CA GLU A 401 -14.87 -16.30 10.47
C GLU A 401 -13.50 -15.70 10.79
N VAL A 402 -13.48 -14.60 11.56
CA VAL A 402 -12.23 -13.97 12.01
C VAL A 402 -11.60 -14.81 13.12
N VAL A 403 -10.39 -15.31 12.87
CA VAL A 403 -9.60 -16.09 13.82
C VAL A 403 -8.86 -15.17 14.80
N PHE A 404 -8.11 -14.20 14.27
CA PHE A 404 -7.40 -13.19 15.06
C PHE A 404 -7.07 -11.95 14.23
N SER A 405 -6.73 -10.84 14.90
CA SER A 405 -6.17 -9.64 14.27
C SER A 405 -4.67 -9.55 14.52
N VAL A 406 -3.92 -9.07 13.53
CA VAL A 406 -2.47 -8.85 13.62
C VAL A 406 -2.23 -7.42 14.10
N ALA A 407 -1.56 -7.27 15.25
CA ALA A 407 -1.12 -5.95 15.71
C ALA A 407 -0.04 -5.40 14.79
N HIS A 408 -0.26 -4.21 14.24
CA HIS A 408 0.70 -3.51 13.38
C HIS A 408 0.72 -2.00 13.68
N SER A 409 1.72 -1.32 13.15
CA SER A 409 1.84 0.13 13.12
C SER A 409 1.76 0.61 11.68
N GLY A 410 1.52 1.90 11.48
CA GLY A 410 1.63 2.51 10.15
C GLY A 410 0.42 2.26 9.23
N MET A 411 0.65 2.35 7.92
CA MET A 411 -0.37 2.18 6.88
C MET A 411 -0.02 0.96 6.02
N PRO A 412 -0.51 -0.25 6.35
CA PRO A 412 -0.25 -1.43 5.56
C PRO A 412 -0.94 -1.34 4.19
N SER A 413 -0.26 -1.76 3.12
CA SER A 413 -0.83 -1.91 1.78
C SER A 413 -0.88 -3.39 1.34
N ASN A 414 0.03 -3.82 0.47
CA ASN A 414 0.08 -5.20 -0.02
C ASN A 414 0.51 -6.17 1.08
N VAL A 415 -0.06 -7.37 1.06
CA VAL A 415 0.26 -8.45 2.00
C VAL A 415 0.62 -9.72 1.24
N THR A 416 1.62 -10.45 1.73
CA THR A 416 1.93 -11.80 1.25
C THR A 416 2.38 -12.71 2.38
N PHE A 417 1.94 -13.96 2.39
CA PHE A 417 2.20 -14.92 3.46
C PHE A 417 3.05 -16.09 2.97
N SER A 418 4.12 -16.39 3.67
CA SER A 418 4.93 -17.59 3.41
C SER A 418 4.60 -18.68 4.41
N ASP A 419 4.01 -19.77 3.93
CA ASP A 419 3.82 -20.99 4.71
C ASP A 419 5.16 -21.62 5.12
N ALA A 420 6.18 -21.54 4.26
CA ALA A 420 7.50 -22.12 4.50
C ALA A 420 8.20 -21.51 5.71
N THR A 421 8.00 -20.21 5.97
CA THR A 421 8.63 -19.49 7.08
C THR A 421 7.63 -19.00 8.13
N ASN A 422 6.34 -19.35 7.99
CA ASN A 422 5.23 -18.88 8.83
C ASN A 422 5.26 -17.36 9.08
N THR A 423 5.54 -16.59 8.03
CA THR A 423 5.77 -15.14 8.11
C THR A 423 4.86 -14.40 7.15
N LEU A 424 4.16 -13.39 7.68
CA LEU A 424 3.38 -12.42 6.91
C LEU A 424 4.25 -11.22 6.57
N TYR A 425 4.49 -10.99 5.29
CA TYR A 425 5.14 -9.79 4.79
C TYR A 425 4.08 -8.74 4.44
N ILE A 426 4.35 -7.48 4.78
CA ILE A 426 3.51 -6.34 4.41
C ILE A 426 4.39 -5.22 3.87
N SER A 427 3.85 -4.43 2.96
CA SER A 427 4.38 -3.10 2.66
C SER A 427 3.75 -2.09 3.63
N GLU A 428 4.57 -1.36 4.38
CA GLU A 428 4.17 -0.38 5.40
C GLU A 428 4.51 1.04 4.90
N HIS A 429 3.49 1.84 4.60
CA HIS A 429 3.66 3.19 4.07
C HIS A 429 3.88 4.25 5.15
N ILE A 430 4.76 5.18 4.82
CA ILE A 430 4.87 6.50 5.45
C ILE A 430 4.55 7.54 4.38
N SER A 431 3.37 8.15 4.48
CA SER A 431 3.01 9.29 3.64
C SER A 431 2.79 10.51 4.52
N LYS A 432 3.40 11.62 4.13
CA LYS A 432 3.18 12.94 4.74
C LYS A 432 2.79 13.94 3.67
N GLU A 433 1.59 14.48 3.79
CA GLU A 433 1.10 15.57 2.97
C GLU A 433 0.98 16.87 3.76
N TYR A 434 1.01 17.98 3.04
CA TYR A 434 0.66 19.29 3.55
C TYR A 434 -0.18 20.05 2.54
N ILE A 435 -0.86 21.09 3.00
CA ILE A 435 -1.61 22.00 2.16
C ILE A 435 -0.78 23.27 1.96
N GLY A 436 -0.57 23.66 0.71
CA GLY A 436 -0.03 24.96 0.35
C GLY A 436 -1.10 25.81 -0.32
N GLN A 437 -1.20 27.07 0.06
CA GLN A 437 -1.89 28.12 -0.68
C GLN A 437 -0.82 28.88 -1.47
N LEU A 438 -0.88 28.81 -2.80
CA LEU A 438 0.13 29.41 -3.68
C LEU A 438 -0.51 30.40 -4.62
N SER A 439 0.10 31.57 -4.76
CA SER A 439 -0.31 32.59 -5.72
C SER A 439 -0.20 32.08 -7.16
N TYR A 440 -1.12 32.49 -8.04
CA TYR A 440 -1.08 32.19 -9.47
C TYR A 440 0.12 32.81 -10.19
N ASP A 441 0.66 33.92 -9.67
CA ASP A 441 1.84 34.60 -10.24
C ASP A 441 3.19 33.94 -9.90
N GLY A 442 3.16 32.87 -9.10
CA GLY A 442 4.34 32.09 -8.74
C GLY A 442 5.29 32.76 -7.74
N GLN A 443 4.92 33.90 -7.13
CA GLN A 443 5.89 34.65 -6.32
C GLN A 443 5.97 34.23 -4.84
N GLN A 444 4.92 33.73 -4.19
CA GLN A 444 4.98 33.36 -2.75
C GLN A 444 4.01 32.25 -2.32
N ASN A 445 4.44 31.47 -1.33
CA ASN A 445 3.56 30.60 -0.55
C ASN A 445 2.78 31.48 0.44
N VAL A 446 1.50 31.69 0.19
CA VAL A 446 0.62 32.56 0.98
C VAL A 446 0.38 31.94 2.36
N ARG A 447 0.18 30.62 2.40
CA ARG A 447 -0.15 29.90 3.62
C ARG A 447 0.22 28.43 3.51
N LYS A 448 0.81 27.88 4.57
CA LYS A 448 1.14 26.46 4.68
C LYS A 448 0.46 25.84 5.89
N ILE A 449 -0.31 24.76 5.67
CA ILE A 449 -0.92 23.97 6.74
C ILE A 449 -0.30 22.58 6.72
N SER A 450 0.37 22.22 7.82
CA SER A 450 1.03 20.92 7.98
C SER A 450 1.00 20.48 9.45
N SER A 451 1.11 19.18 9.68
CA SER A 451 1.20 18.57 11.00
C SER A 451 2.05 17.29 10.96
N SER A 452 2.07 16.53 12.05
CA SER A 452 2.59 15.16 12.06
C SER A 452 1.64 14.14 11.41
N SER A 453 0.46 14.59 10.98
CA SER A 453 -0.59 13.81 10.34
C SER A 453 -0.69 14.17 8.86
N ARG A 454 -1.57 13.47 8.15
CA ARG A 454 -1.86 13.73 6.73
C ARG A 454 -2.90 14.83 6.62
N ASP A 455 -2.53 15.96 6.05
CA ASP A 455 -3.44 17.10 5.82
C ASP A 455 -3.66 17.27 4.31
N MET A 456 -4.90 17.06 3.85
CA MET A 456 -5.23 16.93 2.42
C MET A 456 -6.54 17.61 2.03
N TYR A 457 -6.69 17.84 0.71
CA TYR A 457 -7.95 18.19 0.04
C TYR A 457 -8.65 19.40 0.65
N ALA A 458 -7.89 20.47 0.79
CA ALA A 458 -8.35 21.71 1.38
C ALA A 458 -9.42 22.40 0.52
N ARG A 459 -10.27 23.21 1.17
CA ARG A 459 -11.25 24.11 0.56
C ARG A 459 -11.21 25.44 1.32
N TYR A 460 -11.17 26.52 0.56
CA TYR A 460 -11.13 27.88 1.10
C TYR A 460 -12.56 28.43 1.24
N SER A 461 -12.84 29.13 2.34
CA SER A 461 -14.07 29.91 2.51
C SER A 461 -13.82 31.36 2.11
N THR A 462 -14.50 31.83 1.06
CA THR A 462 -14.44 33.23 0.62
C THR A 462 -15.09 34.20 1.59
N THR A 463 -15.93 33.72 2.51
CA THR A 463 -16.64 34.55 3.49
C THR A 463 -15.88 34.71 4.81
N THR A 464 -15.12 33.70 5.23
CA THR A 464 -14.42 33.73 6.53
C THR A 464 -12.89 33.68 6.43
N ASP A 465 -12.29 33.47 5.25
CA ASP A 465 -10.83 33.26 5.07
C ASP A 465 -10.30 32.01 5.84
N ASP A 466 -11.22 31.16 6.29
CA ASP A 466 -10.90 29.85 6.84
C ASP A 466 -10.59 28.87 5.71
N ILE A 467 -9.68 27.94 5.99
CA ILE A 467 -9.46 26.75 5.16
C ILE A 467 -9.99 25.55 5.92
N ILE A 468 -10.94 24.82 5.34
CA ILE A 468 -11.29 23.48 5.81
C ILE A 468 -10.51 22.43 5.03
N PHE A 469 -10.17 21.32 5.67
CA PHE A 469 -9.36 20.26 5.05
C PHE A 469 -9.58 18.92 5.73
N LEU A 470 -9.27 17.85 5.01
CA LEU A 470 -9.33 16.48 5.52
C LEU A 470 -8.05 16.15 6.28
N SER A 471 -8.17 15.60 7.50
CA SER A 471 -7.00 15.20 8.28
C SER A 471 -7.26 14.03 9.23
N ASN A 472 -6.24 13.20 9.44
CA ASN A 472 -6.28 12.04 10.35
C ASN A 472 -5.62 12.31 11.72
N ARG A 473 -5.46 13.57 12.13
CA ARG A 473 -4.96 13.99 13.46
C ARG A 473 -5.69 13.33 14.64
N SER A 474 -6.94 12.93 14.46
CA SER A 474 -7.79 12.27 15.48
C SER A 474 -7.84 10.75 15.33
N LYS A 475 -6.89 10.12 14.61
CA LYS A 475 -6.90 8.72 14.14
C LYS A 475 -7.93 8.45 13.03
N LEU A 476 -9.17 8.91 13.20
CA LEU A 476 -10.18 8.94 12.14
C LEU A 476 -9.96 10.12 11.19
N TRP A 477 -10.35 9.99 9.92
CA TRP A 477 -10.41 11.16 9.05
C TRP A 477 -11.53 12.07 9.50
N GLY A 478 -11.21 13.36 9.66
CA GLY A 478 -12.16 14.38 10.01
C GLY A 478 -11.93 15.64 9.18
N ILE A 479 -12.95 16.50 9.13
CA ILE A 479 -12.80 17.85 8.59
C ILE A 479 -12.26 18.74 9.70
N TRP A 480 -11.14 19.38 9.40
CA TRP A 480 -10.49 20.36 10.25
C TRP A 480 -10.61 21.72 9.61
N LYS A 481 -10.80 22.74 10.43
CA LYS A 481 -10.75 24.14 10.03
C LYS A 481 -9.45 24.73 10.52
N ASN A 482 -8.80 25.57 9.71
CA ASN A 482 -7.73 26.44 10.13
C ASN A 482 -8.11 27.90 9.85
N ASN A 483 -7.97 28.75 10.87
CA ASN A 483 -8.27 30.19 10.85
C ASN A 483 -7.00 31.04 10.77
N GLN A 484 -6.07 30.63 9.90
CA GLN A 484 -4.70 31.13 9.76
C GLN A 484 -3.76 30.87 10.96
N VAL A 485 -4.30 30.77 12.18
CA VAL A 485 -3.48 30.61 13.41
C VAL A 485 -3.55 29.18 13.95
N THR A 486 -4.75 28.64 14.12
CA THR A 486 -4.97 27.36 14.81
C THR A 486 -5.81 26.43 13.97
N SER A 487 -5.59 25.12 14.09
CA SER A 487 -6.48 24.13 13.49
C SER A 487 -7.36 23.47 14.54
N LYS A 488 -8.65 23.30 14.26
CA LYS A 488 -9.61 22.58 15.09
C LYS A 488 -10.43 21.58 14.27
N SER A 489 -10.79 20.45 14.87
CA SER A 489 -11.64 19.44 14.23
C SER A 489 -13.09 19.90 14.28
N LEU A 490 -13.75 20.00 13.13
CA LEU A 490 -15.19 20.29 13.01
C LEU A 490 -16.03 19.02 13.18
N THR A 491 -15.55 17.87 12.67
CA THR A 491 -16.32 16.61 12.68
C THR A 491 -15.88 15.63 13.76
N LYS A 492 -15.46 16.14 14.92
CA LYS A 492 -14.93 15.30 16.00
C LYS A 492 -16.03 14.33 16.49
N ASN A 493 -15.70 13.04 16.56
CA ASN A 493 -16.61 11.97 16.99
C ASN A 493 -17.86 11.74 16.10
N MET A 494 -17.94 12.35 14.92
CA MET A 494 -19.07 12.12 13.99
C MET A 494 -18.94 10.81 13.21
N GLY A 495 -17.71 10.32 13.02
CA GLY A 495 -17.39 9.18 12.17
C GLY A 495 -16.18 9.51 11.30
N ASN A 496 -16.05 8.80 10.18
CA ASN A 496 -14.98 8.99 9.21
C ASN A 496 -15.45 9.91 8.09
N ALA A 497 -14.92 11.13 8.05
CA ALA A 497 -15.29 12.12 7.04
C ALA A 497 -14.65 11.81 5.68
N GLY A 498 -15.40 12.04 4.60
CA GLY A 498 -14.89 12.11 3.24
C GLY A 498 -14.41 13.50 2.85
N VAL A 499 -14.19 13.73 1.55
CA VAL A 499 -13.76 15.04 1.04
C VAL A 499 -14.93 16.02 1.07
N ALA A 500 -14.74 17.15 1.74
CA ALA A 500 -15.75 18.20 1.84
C ALA A 500 -15.78 19.11 0.61
N ALA A 501 -16.91 19.78 0.40
CA ALA A 501 -17.06 20.85 -0.58
C ALA A 501 -17.59 22.12 0.10
N MET A 502 -16.97 23.26 -0.20
CA MET A 502 -17.32 24.57 0.37
C MET A 502 -18.34 25.29 -0.50
N SER A 503 -19.32 25.95 0.13
CA SER A 503 -20.21 26.88 -0.54
C SER A 503 -19.43 28.08 -1.09
N PRO A 504 -19.65 28.50 -2.34
CA PRO A 504 -18.96 29.67 -2.91
C PRO A 504 -19.51 31.01 -2.38
N THR A 505 -20.68 31.00 -1.71
CA THR A 505 -21.41 32.21 -1.31
C THR A 505 -21.61 32.36 0.21
N SER A 506 -21.23 31.36 1.00
CA SER A 506 -21.45 31.35 2.46
C SER A 506 -20.39 30.56 3.23
N GLY A 507 -20.42 30.64 4.56
CA GLY A 507 -19.59 29.81 5.45
C GLY A 507 -20.03 28.34 5.57
N LYS A 508 -20.94 27.88 4.70
CA LYS A 508 -21.45 26.51 4.72
C LYS A 508 -20.58 25.55 3.91
N PHE A 509 -20.57 24.29 4.30
CA PHE A 509 -19.91 23.22 3.58
C PHE A 509 -20.71 21.92 3.67
N VAL A 510 -20.49 21.01 2.73
CA VAL A 510 -21.03 19.64 2.79
C VAL A 510 -19.93 18.63 2.96
N VAL A 511 -20.21 17.57 3.72
CA VAL A 511 -19.29 16.47 3.98
C VAL A 511 -20.05 15.15 4.14
N PRO A 512 -19.61 14.06 3.48
CA PRO A 512 -20.13 12.74 3.76
C PRO A 512 -19.38 12.16 4.96
N VAL A 513 -20.10 11.59 5.92
CA VAL A 513 -19.50 10.95 7.09
C VAL A 513 -19.97 9.51 7.16
N HIS A 514 -19.01 8.59 7.21
CA HIS A 514 -19.26 7.17 7.37
C HIS A 514 -19.22 6.80 8.84
N LYS A 515 -20.25 6.09 9.29
CA LYS A 515 -20.31 5.50 10.62
C LYS A 515 -20.82 4.08 10.48
N GLU A 516 -19.95 3.12 10.80
CA GLU A 516 -20.20 1.69 10.57
C GLU A 516 -20.50 1.45 9.08
N ASP A 517 -21.67 0.89 8.75
CA ASP A 517 -22.06 0.56 7.38
C ASP A 517 -22.91 1.67 6.71
N ASN A 518 -23.17 2.78 7.39
CA ASN A 518 -24.01 3.87 6.88
C ASN A 518 -23.19 5.13 6.54
N GLN A 519 -23.50 5.74 5.41
CA GLN A 519 -23.00 7.06 5.03
C GLN A 519 -24.10 8.10 5.23
N VAL A 520 -23.78 9.23 5.87
CA VAL A 520 -24.69 10.36 6.04
C VAL A 520 -24.06 11.62 5.47
N LEU A 521 -24.80 12.35 4.63
CA LEU A 521 -24.37 13.65 4.13
C LEU A 521 -24.79 14.75 5.11
N TYR A 522 -23.81 15.52 5.57
CA TYR A 522 -24.05 16.66 6.47
C TYR A 522 -23.83 17.99 5.75
N LEU A 523 -24.70 18.96 6.02
CA LEU A 523 -24.51 20.39 5.77
C LEU A 523 -24.00 21.03 7.06
N GLY A 524 -22.72 21.41 7.09
CA GLY A 524 -22.10 22.10 8.21
C GLY A 524 -21.96 23.59 7.96
N ASP A 525 -21.84 24.36 9.04
CA ASP A 525 -21.51 25.78 9.02
C ASP A 525 -20.23 26.05 9.84
N ILE A 526 -19.29 26.79 9.25
CA ILE A 526 -17.93 26.93 9.77
C ILE A 526 -17.84 27.82 11.01
N GLU A 527 -18.75 28.77 11.15
CA GLU A 527 -18.76 29.74 12.23
C GLU A 527 -19.54 29.21 13.42
N SER A 528 -20.75 28.72 13.19
CA SER A 528 -21.63 28.16 14.22
C SER A 528 -21.25 26.73 14.64
N GLU A 529 -20.52 26.00 13.78
CA GLU A 529 -20.17 24.59 13.96
C GLU A 529 -21.39 23.66 14.09
N LEU A 530 -22.55 24.12 13.62
CA LEU A 530 -23.77 23.34 13.57
C LEU A 530 -23.82 22.50 12.29
N PHE A 531 -24.43 21.32 12.39
CA PHE A 531 -24.58 20.37 11.30
C PHE A 531 -26.04 19.96 11.15
N GLU A 532 -26.50 19.95 9.92
CA GLU A 532 -27.82 19.46 9.51
C GLU A 532 -27.64 18.24 8.60
N VAL A 533 -28.54 17.25 8.71
CA VAL A 533 -28.52 16.09 7.83
C VAL A 533 -29.25 16.43 6.53
N ILE A 534 -28.62 16.11 5.40
CA ILE A 534 -29.26 16.13 4.09
C ILE A 534 -29.83 14.73 3.83
N ASP A 535 -31.15 14.64 3.71
CA ASP A 535 -31.83 13.41 3.31
C ASP A 535 -31.74 13.22 1.80
N LEU A 536 -31.06 12.14 1.39
CA LEU A 536 -30.81 11.76 0.00
C LEU A 536 -31.65 10.58 -0.46
N GLN A 537 -32.76 10.27 0.22
CA GLN A 537 -33.70 9.22 -0.19
C GLN A 537 -33.03 7.85 -0.40
N ASN A 538 -32.14 7.46 0.53
CA ASN A 538 -31.30 6.25 0.52
C ASN A 538 -30.08 6.26 -0.41
N LEU A 539 -29.79 7.36 -1.10
CA LEU A 539 -28.53 7.50 -1.83
C LEU A 539 -27.39 7.82 -0.87
N SER A 540 -26.23 7.25 -1.14
CA SER A 540 -24.96 7.78 -0.63
C SER A 540 -24.41 8.84 -1.59
N ALA A 541 -23.59 9.76 -1.09
CA ALA A 541 -23.05 10.89 -1.85
C ALA A 541 -21.53 11.03 -1.70
N GLU A 542 -20.85 10.99 -2.84
CA GLU A 542 -19.41 11.24 -2.94
C GLU A 542 -19.09 12.29 -4.01
N ASN A 543 -17.82 12.68 -4.09
CA ASN A 543 -17.32 13.60 -5.11
C ASN A 543 -18.14 14.89 -5.19
N LEU A 544 -18.26 15.56 -4.04
CA LEU A 544 -19.12 16.72 -3.84
C LEU A 544 -18.56 17.99 -4.50
N SER A 545 -19.44 18.78 -5.09
CA SER A 545 -19.19 20.16 -5.49
C SER A 545 -20.45 21.02 -5.32
N TRP A 546 -20.28 22.34 -5.39
CA TRP A 546 -21.38 23.30 -5.28
C TRP A 546 -21.63 23.97 -6.62
N ALA A 547 -22.90 24.29 -6.89
CA ALA A 547 -23.26 25.31 -7.86
C ALA A 547 -22.77 26.69 -7.36
N LYS A 548 -22.44 27.57 -8.30
CA LYS A 548 -21.93 28.93 -8.10
C LYS A 548 -22.91 29.82 -7.36
N ASP A 549 -24.21 29.53 -7.44
CA ASP A 549 -25.25 30.22 -6.66
C ASP A 549 -25.25 29.87 -5.16
N GLY A 550 -24.58 28.78 -4.78
CA GLY A 550 -24.56 28.24 -3.43
C GLY A 550 -25.91 27.68 -2.96
N GLN A 551 -26.84 27.38 -3.87
CA GLN A 551 -28.16 26.83 -3.57
C GLN A 551 -28.29 25.37 -3.98
N SER A 552 -27.37 24.86 -4.79
CA SER A 552 -27.35 23.46 -5.22
C SER A 552 -26.01 22.78 -4.95
N ILE A 553 -26.07 21.48 -4.67
CA ILE A 553 -24.92 20.59 -4.49
C ILE A 553 -24.95 19.55 -5.60
N TYR A 554 -23.84 19.37 -6.30
CA TYR A 554 -23.63 18.25 -7.20
C TYR A 554 -22.84 17.14 -6.50
N PHE A 555 -23.21 15.89 -6.74
CA PHE A 555 -22.50 14.75 -6.18
C PHE A 555 -22.68 13.51 -7.05
N LYS A 556 -21.73 12.58 -6.92
CA LYS A 556 -21.90 11.22 -7.41
C LYS A 556 -22.74 10.45 -6.39
N GLY A 557 -24.00 10.18 -6.77
CA GLY A 557 -24.93 9.40 -5.98
C GLY A 557 -24.84 7.93 -6.35
N PHE A 558 -25.04 7.06 -5.36
CA PHE A 558 -25.05 5.62 -5.59
C PHE A 558 -26.03 4.84 -4.72
N THR A 559 -26.55 3.78 -5.34
CA THR A 559 -27.23 2.65 -4.72
C THR A 559 -26.52 1.36 -5.15
N ASP A 560 -27.00 0.21 -4.67
CA ASP A 560 -26.50 -1.09 -5.12
C ASP A 560 -26.67 -1.33 -6.63
N GLN A 561 -27.63 -0.66 -7.27
CA GLN A 561 -27.99 -0.90 -8.68
C GLN A 561 -27.60 0.25 -9.61
N GLU A 562 -27.37 1.44 -9.07
CA GLU A 562 -27.23 2.66 -9.86
C GLU A 562 -26.13 3.56 -9.33
N SER A 563 -25.37 4.17 -10.23
CA SER A 563 -24.50 5.29 -9.92
C SER A 563 -24.64 6.36 -10.99
N ALA A 564 -24.87 7.59 -10.57
CA ALA A 564 -25.09 8.74 -11.45
C ALA A 564 -24.69 10.04 -10.75
N ILE A 565 -24.68 11.14 -11.50
CA ILE A 565 -24.56 12.47 -10.90
C ILE A 565 -25.94 12.98 -10.54
N TYR A 566 -26.08 13.50 -9.34
CA TYR A 566 -27.30 14.15 -8.85
C TYR A 566 -27.01 15.60 -8.49
N GLN A 567 -28.03 16.43 -8.63
CA GLN A 567 -28.11 17.79 -8.13
C GLN A 567 -29.15 17.82 -7.01
N TYR A 568 -28.76 18.28 -5.83
CA TYR A 568 -29.65 18.50 -4.70
C TYR A 568 -29.82 20.00 -4.47
N HIS A 569 -31.05 20.49 -4.47
CA HIS A 569 -31.36 21.90 -4.21
C HIS A 569 -31.71 22.10 -2.72
N LEU A 570 -31.02 23.03 -2.07
CA LEU A 570 -31.10 23.20 -0.61
C LEU A 570 -32.46 23.76 -0.14
N THR A 571 -33.08 24.62 -0.93
CA THR A 571 -34.28 25.37 -0.51
C THR A 571 -35.53 24.49 -0.50
N ASP A 572 -35.77 23.77 -1.58
CA ASP A 572 -36.95 22.91 -1.77
C ASP A 572 -36.68 21.42 -1.51
N LYS A 573 -35.40 21.07 -1.23
CA LYS A 573 -34.93 19.69 -1.00
C LYS A 573 -35.17 18.77 -2.19
N SER A 574 -35.27 19.32 -3.40
CA SER A 574 -35.44 18.55 -4.62
C SER A 574 -34.13 17.87 -5.02
N LEU A 575 -34.26 16.65 -5.54
CA LEU A 575 -33.15 15.83 -6.00
C LEU A 575 -33.36 15.48 -7.48
N THR A 576 -32.46 15.97 -8.33
CA THR A 576 -32.51 15.79 -9.78
C THR A 576 -31.33 14.95 -10.25
N LYS A 577 -31.60 13.85 -10.96
CA LYS A 577 -30.57 13.04 -11.60
C LYS A 577 -30.16 13.66 -12.94
N LEU A 578 -28.85 13.85 -13.15
CA LEU A 578 -28.31 14.37 -14.40
C LEU A 578 -27.99 13.23 -15.38
N ASN A 579 -28.25 13.44 -16.67
CA ASN A 579 -27.99 12.45 -17.72
C ASN A 579 -26.53 12.50 -18.21
N LEU A 580 -25.59 12.19 -17.32
CA LEU A 580 -24.16 12.20 -17.60
C LEU A 580 -23.60 10.77 -17.58
N THR A 581 -23.36 10.21 -18.76
CA THR A 581 -22.84 8.84 -18.89
C THR A 581 -21.43 8.71 -18.31
N GLN A 582 -21.26 7.80 -17.35
CA GLN A 582 -19.99 7.49 -16.67
C GLN A 582 -19.34 8.67 -15.93
N ALA A 583 -20.07 9.76 -15.68
CA ALA A 583 -19.49 10.89 -14.95
C ALA A 583 -19.15 10.53 -13.50
N ASN A 584 -18.02 11.06 -13.03
CA ASN A 584 -17.46 10.74 -11.72
C ASN A 584 -17.38 11.97 -10.80
N TYR A 585 -17.09 13.15 -11.35
CA TYR A 585 -17.05 14.43 -10.64
C TYR A 585 -17.50 15.55 -11.57
N VAL A 586 -18.22 16.54 -11.04
CA VAL A 586 -18.78 17.66 -11.81
C VAL A 586 -18.44 18.98 -11.14
N VAL A 587 -18.16 20.01 -11.94
CA VAL A 587 -17.96 21.40 -11.51
C VAL A 587 -18.74 22.31 -12.44
N GLU A 588 -19.50 23.25 -11.88
CA GLU A 588 -20.22 24.26 -12.66
C GLU A 588 -19.25 25.30 -13.24
N GLY A 589 -19.45 25.65 -14.51
CA GLY A 589 -18.67 26.65 -15.23
C GLY A 589 -19.08 28.08 -14.87
N ALA A 590 -18.92 29.00 -15.83
CA ALA A 590 -19.30 30.40 -15.67
C ALA A 590 -20.82 30.62 -15.56
N THR A 591 -21.61 29.69 -16.11
CA THR A 591 -23.08 29.72 -16.06
C THR A 591 -23.61 28.34 -15.69
N PRO A 592 -24.84 28.24 -15.15
CA PRO A 592 -25.47 26.95 -14.86
C PRO A 592 -25.71 26.08 -16.10
N ASN A 593 -25.65 26.67 -17.30
CA ASN A 593 -25.77 25.92 -18.54
C ASN A 593 -24.48 25.21 -18.96
N THR A 594 -23.37 25.41 -18.25
CA THR A 594 -22.08 24.77 -18.58
C THR A 594 -21.59 23.95 -17.39
N LEU A 595 -21.48 22.64 -17.57
CA LEU A 595 -20.91 21.73 -16.57
C LEU A 595 -19.63 21.11 -17.11
N TYR A 596 -18.55 21.15 -16.32
CA TYR A 596 -17.32 20.40 -16.58
C TYR A 596 -17.31 19.13 -15.74
N PHE A 597 -16.91 18.01 -16.33
CA PHE A 597 -16.93 16.74 -15.62
C PHE A 597 -15.82 15.79 -16.04
N SER A 598 -15.41 14.92 -15.12
CA SER A 598 -14.54 13.77 -15.41
C SER A 598 -15.36 12.49 -15.51
N LYS A 599 -14.82 11.47 -16.20
CA LYS A 599 -15.45 10.15 -16.33
C LYS A 599 -14.69 9.10 -15.55
N PHE A 600 -15.42 8.08 -15.09
CA PHE A 600 -14.85 6.97 -14.35
C PHE A 600 -13.86 6.17 -15.21
N ASN A 601 -12.65 5.95 -14.69
CA ASN A 601 -11.57 5.18 -15.32
C ASN A 601 -11.19 5.62 -16.75
N LEU A 602 -11.45 6.89 -17.12
CA LEU A 602 -11.09 7.46 -18.41
C LEU A 602 -10.26 8.74 -18.21
N ASN A 603 -9.21 8.89 -19.02
CA ASN A 603 -8.44 10.14 -19.04
C ASN A 603 -9.27 11.22 -19.74
N GLY A 604 -9.28 12.40 -19.16
CA GLY A 604 -9.81 13.61 -19.76
C GLY A 604 -10.80 14.40 -18.93
N LEU A 605 -11.20 15.54 -19.48
CA LEU A 605 -12.20 16.46 -18.98
C LEU A 605 -13.21 16.72 -20.09
N TRP A 606 -14.49 16.60 -19.78
CA TRP A 606 -15.60 16.84 -20.69
C TRP A 606 -16.38 18.08 -20.28
N LYS A 607 -17.04 18.70 -21.25
CA LYS A 607 -17.98 19.81 -21.08
C LYS A 607 -19.35 19.37 -21.54
N LEU A 608 -20.37 19.62 -20.73
CA LEU A 608 -21.79 19.51 -21.05
C LEU A 608 -22.36 20.92 -21.20
N ASP A 609 -23.01 21.17 -22.33
CA ASP A 609 -23.98 22.27 -22.46
C ASP A 609 -25.36 21.74 -22.05
N VAL A 610 -25.90 22.24 -20.95
CA VAL A 610 -27.13 21.73 -20.33
C VAL A 610 -28.37 22.06 -21.19
N ALA A 611 -28.34 23.14 -21.96
CA ALA A 611 -29.47 23.57 -22.78
C ALA A 611 -29.64 22.70 -24.02
N THR A 612 -28.53 22.30 -24.64
CA THR A 612 -28.50 21.45 -25.85
C THR A 612 -28.32 19.97 -25.54
N ASN A 613 -27.86 19.64 -24.33
CA ASN A 613 -27.41 18.32 -23.91
C ASN A 613 -26.19 17.80 -24.70
N ASP A 614 -25.41 18.71 -25.30
CA ASP A 614 -24.21 18.39 -26.06
C ASP A 614 -23.01 18.17 -25.14
N VAL A 615 -22.33 17.03 -25.33
CA VAL A 615 -21.11 16.66 -24.60
C VAL A 615 -19.91 16.70 -25.53
N SER A 616 -18.87 17.43 -25.13
CA SER A 616 -17.59 17.52 -25.85
C SER A 616 -16.40 17.21 -24.96
N LEU A 617 -15.34 16.62 -25.53
CA LEU A 617 -14.06 16.45 -24.84
C LEU A 617 -13.30 17.79 -24.88
N VAL A 618 -12.91 18.29 -23.72
CA VAL A 618 -12.12 19.53 -23.60
C VAL A 618 -10.63 19.23 -23.69
N THR A 619 -10.18 18.17 -23.00
CA THR A 619 -8.78 17.72 -23.01
C THR A 619 -8.69 16.28 -22.52
N ASP A 620 -7.70 15.52 -22.99
CA ASP A 620 -7.38 14.16 -22.52
C ASP A 620 -6.27 14.13 -21.45
N LYS A 621 -5.73 15.30 -21.09
CA LYS A 621 -4.55 15.44 -20.23
C LYS A 621 -4.79 15.25 -18.73
N LEU A 622 -6.06 15.21 -18.29
CA LEU A 622 -6.43 14.87 -16.91
C LEU A 622 -6.38 13.35 -16.75
N ALA A 623 -5.50 12.83 -15.90
CA ALA A 623 -5.41 11.39 -15.71
C ALA A 623 -6.68 10.84 -15.02
N LYS A 624 -7.08 9.61 -15.37
CA LYS A 624 -8.28 8.94 -14.84
C LYS A 624 -8.38 8.84 -13.31
N TYR A 625 -7.25 8.88 -12.61
CA TYR A 625 -7.16 8.86 -11.15
C TYR A 625 -7.10 10.26 -10.51
N ASP A 626 -7.03 11.33 -11.31
CA ASP A 626 -7.13 12.74 -10.88
C ASP A 626 -8.53 13.30 -11.13
N PHE A 627 -9.55 12.43 -11.07
CA PHE A 627 -10.93 12.75 -11.44
C PHE A 627 -11.53 13.96 -10.70
N GLY A 628 -10.98 14.35 -9.54
CA GLY A 628 -11.40 15.50 -8.75
C GLY A 628 -10.42 16.69 -8.75
N ALA A 629 -9.34 16.62 -9.54
CA ALA A 629 -8.24 17.58 -9.50
C ALA A 629 -8.43 18.66 -10.56
N PHE A 630 -9.62 19.25 -10.61
CA PHE A 630 -9.93 20.39 -11.44
C PHE A 630 -10.99 21.28 -10.79
N TYR A 631 -11.00 22.56 -11.16
CA TYR A 631 -12.02 23.52 -10.75
C TYR A 631 -12.17 24.62 -11.80
N HIS A 632 -13.27 25.38 -11.71
CA HIS A 632 -13.53 26.53 -12.57
C HIS A 632 -13.48 27.84 -11.77
N GLU A 633 -12.68 28.80 -12.23
CA GLU A 633 -12.53 30.14 -11.65
C GLU A 633 -12.17 31.14 -12.75
N ASP A 634 -12.77 32.35 -12.69
CA ASP A 634 -12.52 33.45 -13.62
C ASP A 634 -12.50 33.04 -15.11
N ASP A 635 -13.59 32.39 -15.55
CA ASP A 635 -13.80 31.89 -16.92
C ASP A 635 -12.74 30.92 -17.45
N ALA A 636 -11.99 30.30 -16.54
CA ALA A 636 -10.98 29.31 -16.86
C ALA A 636 -11.17 28.00 -16.07
N VAL A 637 -10.72 26.90 -16.66
CA VAL A 637 -10.66 25.61 -15.97
C VAL A 637 -9.21 25.28 -15.62
N TYR A 638 -8.94 25.13 -14.33
CA TYR A 638 -7.66 24.69 -13.81
C TYR A 638 -7.69 23.20 -13.56
N PHE A 639 -6.64 22.48 -13.95
CA PHE A 639 -6.57 21.02 -13.76
C PHE A 639 -5.14 20.52 -13.65
N VAL A 640 -4.95 19.34 -13.04
CA VAL A 640 -3.65 18.67 -12.99
C VAL A 640 -3.41 17.83 -14.24
N SER A 641 -2.22 17.98 -14.84
CA SER A 641 -1.70 17.06 -15.85
C SER A 641 -0.41 16.43 -15.36
N ARG A 642 -0.21 15.15 -15.66
CA ARG A 642 0.94 14.38 -15.19
C ARG A 642 1.76 13.81 -16.33
N THR A 643 3.06 13.79 -16.11
CA THR A 643 4.06 13.13 -16.95
C THR A 643 5.00 12.33 -16.05
N ASN A 644 5.85 11.49 -16.62
CA ASN A 644 6.87 10.76 -15.85
C ASN A 644 7.89 11.68 -15.16
N GLN A 645 7.96 12.96 -15.55
CA GLN A 645 8.96 13.91 -15.05
C GLN A 645 8.36 15.03 -14.20
N SER A 646 7.06 15.29 -14.32
CA SER A 646 6.43 16.44 -13.66
C SER A 646 4.93 16.28 -13.47
N ASP A 647 4.44 16.84 -12.38
CA ASP A 647 3.05 17.24 -12.21
C ASP A 647 2.92 18.73 -12.59
N LYS A 648 1.95 19.07 -13.44
CA LYS A 648 1.68 20.45 -13.85
C LYS A 648 0.26 20.85 -13.52
N VAL A 649 0.10 22.07 -13.02
CA VAL A 649 -1.22 22.73 -12.97
C VAL A 649 -1.36 23.49 -14.27
N LEU A 650 -2.35 23.11 -15.07
CA LEU A 650 -2.66 23.73 -16.35
C LEU A 650 -3.97 24.53 -16.24
N ARG A 651 -4.09 25.57 -17.06
CA ARG A 651 -5.29 26.40 -17.17
C ARG A 651 -5.79 26.41 -18.61
N ILE A 652 -7.06 26.10 -18.81
CA ILE A 652 -7.77 26.27 -20.09
C ILE A 652 -8.51 27.59 -20.03
N ASN A 653 -8.09 28.55 -20.84
CA ASN A 653 -8.70 29.88 -20.91
C ASN A 653 -10.00 29.84 -21.74
N SER A 654 -10.74 30.96 -21.73
CA SER A 654 -11.99 31.12 -22.50
C SER A 654 -11.82 31.02 -24.02
N ASP A 655 -10.61 31.22 -24.53
CA ASP A 655 -10.23 31.04 -25.94
C ASP A 655 -9.79 29.58 -26.26
N ASN A 656 -9.91 28.66 -25.30
CA ASN A 656 -9.45 27.27 -25.32
C ASN A 656 -7.92 27.08 -25.39
N ASN A 657 -7.12 28.12 -25.18
CA ASN A 657 -5.67 27.97 -25.04
C ASN A 657 -5.32 27.35 -23.69
N ILE A 658 -4.29 26.49 -23.68
CA ILE A 658 -3.82 25.80 -22.47
C ILE A 658 -2.49 26.40 -22.02
N ASP A 659 -2.49 27.06 -20.87
CA ASP A 659 -1.30 27.61 -20.22
C ASP A 659 -0.81 26.68 -19.10
N THR A 660 0.51 26.65 -18.88
CA THR A 660 1.07 26.08 -17.65
C THR A 660 1.10 27.15 -16.56
N VAL A 661 0.38 26.91 -15.47
CA VAL A 661 0.34 27.81 -14.30
C VAL A 661 1.50 27.51 -13.37
N MET A 662 1.74 26.22 -13.09
CA MET A 662 2.79 25.79 -12.17
C MET A 662 3.30 24.41 -12.53
N SER A 663 4.55 24.11 -12.18
CA SER A 663 5.19 22.81 -12.41
C SER A 663 5.87 22.32 -11.14
N PHE A 664 5.73 21.03 -10.88
CA PHE A 664 6.31 20.32 -9.75
C PHE A 664 7.02 19.06 -10.27
N PRO A 665 7.94 18.47 -9.49
CA PRO A 665 8.43 17.11 -9.74
C PRO A 665 7.27 16.11 -9.88
N ALA A 666 7.52 14.97 -10.52
CA ALA A 666 6.49 13.97 -10.72
C ALA A 666 5.91 13.51 -9.36
N ASN A 667 4.60 13.21 -9.34
CA ASN A 667 3.93 12.61 -8.17
C ASN A 667 3.95 13.46 -6.88
N ASN A 668 4.25 14.76 -6.99
CA ASN A 668 4.31 15.72 -5.88
C ASN A 668 2.90 16.21 -5.49
N ILE A 669 2.02 16.49 -6.45
CA ILE A 669 0.62 16.84 -6.19
C ILE A 669 -0.17 15.56 -5.89
N ARG A 670 -0.90 15.53 -4.77
CA ARG A 670 -1.72 14.38 -4.39
C ARG A 670 -2.80 14.10 -5.45
N LYS A 671 -3.01 12.81 -5.74
CA LYS A 671 -4.05 12.34 -6.68
C LYS A 671 -5.46 12.64 -6.16
N PHE A 672 -6.48 12.44 -6.99
CA PHE A 672 -7.90 12.68 -6.68
C PHE A 672 -8.26 14.15 -6.58
N PHE A 673 -8.34 14.75 -5.38
CA PHE A 673 -8.80 16.13 -5.15
C PHE A 673 -7.64 17.08 -4.82
N GLY A 674 -6.48 16.86 -5.44
CA GLY A 674 -5.22 17.50 -5.07
C GLY A 674 -5.17 19.02 -5.20
N ILE A 675 -6.13 19.63 -5.91
CA ILE A 675 -6.17 21.08 -6.15
C ILE A 675 -7.57 21.65 -5.89
N SER A 676 -7.66 22.93 -5.51
CA SER A 676 -8.90 23.71 -5.51
C SER A 676 -8.61 25.21 -5.60
N SER A 677 -9.63 26.00 -5.98
CA SER A 677 -9.56 27.47 -5.89
C SER A 677 -9.45 27.94 -4.43
N ALA A 678 -8.85 29.12 -4.24
CA ALA A 678 -8.81 29.84 -2.97
C ALA A 678 -9.54 31.19 -3.07
N ASP A 679 -8.80 32.27 -3.29
CA ASP A 679 -9.24 33.68 -3.18
C ASP A 679 -9.17 34.43 -4.52
N LYS A 680 -9.22 33.71 -5.65
CA LYS A 680 -9.02 34.20 -7.03
C LYS A 680 -7.61 34.68 -7.37
N GLN A 681 -6.74 34.86 -6.37
CA GLN A 681 -5.35 35.24 -6.57
C GLN A 681 -4.41 34.05 -6.30
N SER A 682 -4.92 33.04 -5.60
CA SER A 682 -4.19 31.84 -5.22
C SER A 682 -5.02 30.58 -5.40
N MET A 683 -4.33 29.45 -5.36
CA MET A 683 -4.91 28.11 -5.36
C MET A 683 -4.45 27.33 -4.13
N LEU A 684 -5.22 26.32 -3.74
CA LEU A 684 -4.83 25.34 -2.74
C LEU A 684 -4.30 24.08 -3.44
N LEU A 685 -3.15 23.59 -2.98
CA LEU A 685 -2.54 22.33 -3.40
C LEU A 685 -2.34 21.41 -2.20
N THR A 686 -2.65 20.13 -2.37
CA THR A 686 -2.19 19.07 -1.48
C THR A 686 -0.89 18.50 -2.01
N LEU A 687 0.21 18.78 -1.32
CA LEU A 687 1.57 18.44 -1.75
C LEU A 687 2.16 17.36 -0.85
N LYS A 688 2.92 16.43 -1.43
CA LYS A 688 3.61 15.38 -0.70
C LYS A 688 4.98 15.87 -0.21
N VAL A 689 5.32 15.55 1.04
CA VAL A 689 6.65 15.77 1.63
C VAL A 689 7.51 14.53 1.50
N ALA A 690 6.95 13.39 1.92
CA ALA A 690 7.58 12.08 1.86
C ALA A 690 6.52 11.06 1.48
N ASN A 691 6.89 10.12 0.64
CA ASN A 691 6.07 8.98 0.27
C ASN A 691 7.01 7.79 0.17
N GLU A 692 7.14 7.08 1.28
CA GLU A 692 8.02 5.93 1.42
C GLU A 692 7.19 4.70 1.77
N ALA A 693 7.71 3.53 1.44
CA ALA A 693 7.17 2.28 1.92
C ALA A 693 8.30 1.28 2.11
N ASP A 694 8.33 0.68 3.29
CA ASP A 694 9.27 -0.36 3.67
C ASP A 694 8.53 -1.70 3.71
N ILE A 695 9.23 -2.80 3.44
CA ILE A 695 8.71 -4.14 3.70
C ILE A 695 9.10 -4.61 5.09
N VAL A 696 8.10 -5.08 5.83
CA VAL A 696 8.28 -5.68 7.16
C VAL A 696 7.64 -7.07 7.19
N GLY A 697 8.24 -7.98 7.95
CA GLY A 697 7.78 -9.34 8.18
C GLY A 697 7.24 -9.50 9.61
N PHE A 698 6.16 -10.24 9.75
CA PHE A 698 5.57 -10.63 11.03
C PHE A 698 5.56 -12.15 11.14
N THR A 699 6.44 -12.68 11.98
CA THR A 699 6.55 -14.13 12.21
C THR A 699 5.68 -14.56 13.37
N PHE A 700 4.82 -15.55 13.15
CA PHE A 700 3.96 -16.14 14.17
C PHE A 700 4.71 -17.29 14.85
N ARG A 701 4.79 -17.28 16.18
CA ARG A 701 5.46 -18.31 16.99
C ARG A 701 4.46 -19.32 17.54
#